data_AF-A0A7S0GV88-F1
#
_entry.id   AF-A0A7S0GV88-F1
#
_cell.length_a   1.000
_cell.length_b   1.000
_cell.length_c   1.000
_cell.angle_alpha   90.00
_cell.angle_beta   90.00
_cell.angle_gamma   90.00
#
_symmetry.space_group_name_H-M   'P 1'
#
loop_
_entity.id
_entity.type
_entity.pdbx_description
1 polymer ?
#
loop_
_entity_poly.entity_id
_entity_poly.type
_entity_poly.pdbx_seq_one_letter_code
_entity_poly.pdbx_strand_id
1 'polypeptide(L)'
;KQPYTRDIASEEARHSPTMSAVWGTVSRGFSYLGRQMLRRSPRAWLLERKLAAPNTSILRTTPGMQIRTNVTDTFATGTSNAYIDQMYLNWKEDPSSVHGSWAAYFENLDAGADPTDAFAAPPSLGGSTSIPSAEAIDGSLSEDFPRAMLLIRAHQVRGHEMAQLDPLDLEARPYISDLDPLKFGFKDIDFERGLKLSGHGVESVKGLLYNADINRDGMTTLSELQNFLQQVYCNKIGFEYMHIPEIDKCNWIRERIEIHNVPYTKEQKRLILERLTFADVFERFLATKFGTAKRFGLEGCETMIPGMKAMVDRSSELGVRNIVLGMAHRGRLSVLCNVVRKPAEQIFKEFKGITDDTPDDWSVSGDVKYHLGTQFDRKYPDGRSLHLEVLANPSHLEAVNPLVLGKSRAKMFFEGDAEGVHTMPILIHGDAAVAGQGIVYEHMQFCHLPEYQTGGTVHIVCNNQVGFTADPTQSRSTRYASDIGKSFSAPVFHVNADHPEEVTRVFEIAAAYRAKWHSDVFIDLIGYRRHGHNEIDQPFFTQPLMYKEIAKHPTALTQYADRLVKEGTLTEAEVKETHELVVDIFEKAFTESVNYKSQGTEWLAQLYEYRNKVAGTMLTGVSDELFEQVSAALTRLPESFSLHQQLKRILKAKEDTLKTGENIDWGTAEALAFGTLLIEGVHVRLSGQDSQRGTFSHRHAVLHDQKTGEQFIPLNNIVENQETKCSIISSPLSEFGVLGFELGYSQQTDNQLVLWEAQFGDFSNGAQVIVDQFLSAMENKWHVQSGLVLLLPHGYQGMGPEHSSCRIERFLLMCDEEESKVPPIDEAERKQIQNCNWQVVNCTTPANYFHVLRRQIHRDFRKPLIVAAPKD
;
A
#
# COMPACT_ATOMS: atom_id res chain seq x y z
N LYS A 1 61.20 -4.35 23.08
CA LYS A 1 62.56 -4.81 22.70
C LYS A 1 62.39 -5.98 21.74
N GLN A 2 62.72 -5.78 20.45
CA GLN A 2 62.84 -6.83 19.42
C GLN A 2 64.07 -7.76 19.72
N PRO A 3 64.39 -8.77 18.88
CA PRO A 3 63.60 -9.90 18.35
C PRO A 3 64.41 -11.22 18.51
N TYR A 4 63.96 -12.38 18.00
CA TYR A 4 64.84 -13.33 17.26
C TYR A 4 64.04 -14.45 16.57
N THR A 5 64.35 -14.60 15.27
CA THR A 5 64.01 -15.65 14.30
C THR A 5 64.90 -16.89 14.47
N ARG A 6 64.41 -18.09 14.08
CA ARG A 6 65.08 -18.98 13.08
C ARG A 6 64.32 -20.29 12.82
N ASP A 7 64.14 -20.56 11.52
CA ASP A 7 63.82 -21.85 10.91
C ASP A 7 64.95 -22.88 11.06
N ILE A 8 64.58 -24.17 11.18
CA ILE A 8 65.32 -25.32 10.63
C ILE A 8 64.30 -26.36 10.13
N ALA A 9 64.48 -26.79 8.88
CA ALA A 9 63.80 -27.90 8.21
C ALA A 9 64.73 -29.13 8.11
N SER A 10 64.17 -30.24 7.57
CA SER A 10 64.76 -31.51 7.04
C SER A 10 64.78 -32.69 8.03
N GLU A 11 64.02 -33.78 7.82
CA GLU A 11 64.19 -34.94 6.88
C GLU A 11 64.32 -36.21 7.77
N GLU A 12 63.90 -37.45 7.46
CA GLU A 12 63.57 -38.11 6.20
C GLU A 12 62.92 -39.51 6.45
N ALA A 13 62.16 -40.00 5.45
CA ALA A 13 62.09 -41.41 4.97
C ALA A 13 61.39 -42.50 5.86
N ARG A 14 60.61 -43.49 5.35
CA ARG A 14 60.41 -44.06 4.00
C ARG A 14 59.37 -45.21 4.05
N HIS A 15 58.84 -45.55 2.84
CA HIS A 15 58.29 -46.85 2.34
C HIS A 15 56.78 -47.10 2.48
N SER A 16 55.96 -46.96 1.41
CA SER A 16 55.74 -47.79 0.18
C SER A 16 54.66 -48.88 0.40
N PRO A 17 54.02 -49.48 -0.64
CA PRO A 17 54.19 -49.31 -2.09
C PRO A 17 52.89 -49.30 -2.99
N THR A 18 53.09 -49.01 -4.29
CA THR A 18 52.45 -49.61 -5.51
C THR A 18 50.96 -49.39 -5.86
N MET A 19 50.47 -49.38 -7.13
CA MET A 19 50.97 -49.13 -8.51
C MET A 19 49.81 -49.45 -9.51
N SER A 20 49.66 -48.65 -10.59
CA SER A 20 49.25 -49.00 -12.00
C SER A 20 47.87 -49.64 -12.29
N ALA A 21 47.12 -49.40 -13.40
CA ALA A 21 47.45 -49.03 -14.79
C ALA A 21 46.17 -48.52 -15.56
N VAL A 22 46.17 -47.47 -16.42
CA VAL A 22 46.45 -47.41 -17.90
C VAL A 22 45.21 -47.76 -18.79
N TRP A 23 44.78 -47.11 -19.90
CA TRP A 23 45.20 -45.98 -20.78
C TRP A 23 44.09 -45.57 -21.80
N GLY A 24 44.19 -44.34 -22.33
CA GLY A 24 43.97 -43.97 -23.75
C GLY A 24 42.74 -43.10 -24.09
N THR A 25 42.76 -42.07 -24.96
CA THR A 25 43.73 -41.61 -25.98
C THR A 25 43.43 -40.15 -26.40
N VAL A 26 44.50 -39.48 -26.81
CA VAL A 26 44.68 -38.18 -27.52
C VAL A 26 43.69 -37.86 -28.66
N SER A 27 43.28 -36.59 -28.83
CA SER A 27 43.63 -35.77 -30.03
C SER A 27 43.01 -34.35 -30.08
N ARG A 28 43.92 -33.37 -30.26
CA ARG A 28 43.91 -32.20 -31.18
C ARG A 28 42.57 -31.49 -31.44
N GLY A 29 42.40 -30.17 -31.30
CA GLY A 29 43.33 -29.04 -31.32
C GLY A 29 42.71 -27.95 -32.20
N PHE A 30 42.77 -26.67 -31.81
CA PHE A 30 42.78 -25.55 -32.77
C PHE A 30 43.31 -24.28 -32.09
N SER A 31 44.26 -23.66 -32.79
CA SER A 31 45.03 -22.49 -32.41
C SER A 31 44.50 -21.22 -33.09
N TYR A 32 44.50 -20.12 -32.33
CA TYR A 32 44.90 -18.74 -32.66
C TYR A 32 44.50 -18.06 -33.99
N LEU A 33 43.86 -16.88 -33.88
CA LEU A 33 44.42 -15.51 -34.09
C LEU A 33 43.40 -14.56 -34.76
N GLY A 34 43.37 -13.30 -34.28
CA GLY A 34 43.29 -12.13 -35.16
C GLY A 34 42.10 -11.18 -35.01
N ARG A 35 42.40 -9.96 -34.56
CA ARG A 35 41.52 -8.76 -34.47
C ARG A 35 41.06 -8.27 -35.85
N GLN A 36 39.86 -7.64 -35.94
CA GLN A 36 39.68 -6.26 -36.43
C GLN A 36 38.23 -5.75 -36.28
N MET A 37 38.11 -4.46 -35.95
CA MET A 37 36.89 -3.66 -35.86
C MET A 37 36.21 -3.47 -37.22
N LEU A 38 34.88 -3.30 -37.25
CA LEU A 38 34.19 -2.26 -38.04
C LEU A 38 32.70 -2.13 -37.64
N ARG A 39 32.26 -0.87 -37.55
CA ARG A 39 30.88 -0.39 -37.30
C ARG A 39 29.88 -0.88 -38.36
N ARG A 40 28.62 -1.15 -37.96
CA ARG A 40 27.40 -0.74 -38.69
C ARG A 40 26.11 -0.98 -37.88
N SER A 41 25.15 -0.09 -38.12
CA SER A 41 23.82 0.16 -37.51
C SER A 41 22.83 -1.02 -37.51
N PRO A 42 21.82 -1.03 -36.61
CA PRO A 42 20.73 -2.01 -36.63
C PRO A 42 19.60 -1.59 -37.59
N ARG A 43 19.22 -2.48 -38.50
CA ARG A 43 17.98 -2.40 -39.30
C ARG A 43 16.93 -3.34 -38.70
N ALA A 44 15.71 -2.81 -38.67
CA ALA A 44 14.48 -3.42 -38.20
C ALA A 44 14.19 -4.82 -38.78
N TRP A 45 13.62 -5.68 -37.93
CA TRP A 45 12.96 -6.93 -38.32
C TRP A 45 11.46 -6.78 -38.00
N LEU A 46 10.66 -6.67 -39.06
CA LEU A 46 9.20 -6.82 -39.05
C LEU A 46 8.91 -8.29 -39.39
N LEU A 47 8.14 -8.96 -38.55
CA LEU A 47 7.72 -10.35 -38.74
C LEU A 47 6.20 -10.38 -38.90
N GLU A 48 5.74 -10.59 -40.14
CA GLU A 48 4.35 -10.87 -40.47
C GLU A 48 3.94 -12.24 -39.93
N ARG A 49 2.83 -12.30 -39.19
CA ARG A 49 2.11 -13.54 -38.89
C ARG A 49 0.72 -13.49 -39.55
N LYS A 50 0.55 -14.35 -40.56
CA LYS A 50 -0.73 -14.71 -41.16
C LYS A 50 -1.53 -15.59 -40.18
N LEU A 51 -2.79 -15.23 -39.95
CA LEU A 51 -3.82 -16.15 -39.43
C LEU A 51 -5.03 -16.10 -40.38
N ALA A 52 -5.50 -17.29 -40.75
CA ALA A 52 -6.60 -17.54 -41.67
C ALA A 52 -7.95 -17.56 -40.93
N ALA A 53 -9.01 -17.09 -41.59
CA ALA A 53 -10.40 -17.20 -41.17
C ALA A 53 -11.17 -18.16 -42.11
N PRO A 54 -12.23 -18.87 -41.66
CA PRO A 54 -13.09 -19.61 -42.56
C PRO A 54 -14.43 -18.90 -42.86
N ASN A 55 -14.66 -18.74 -44.17
CA ASN A 55 -15.88 -18.88 -44.98
C ASN A 55 -17.25 -18.38 -44.47
N THR A 56 -17.80 -17.41 -45.21
CA THR A 56 -19.24 -17.24 -45.46
C THR A 56 -19.53 -17.34 -46.96
N SER A 57 -20.61 -18.03 -47.31
CA SER A 57 -21.06 -18.32 -48.68
C SER A 57 -21.97 -17.24 -49.26
N ILE A 58 -21.81 -17.03 -50.56
CA ILE A 58 -22.43 -16.05 -51.45
C ILE A 58 -23.89 -16.39 -51.78
N LEU A 59 -24.76 -15.38 -51.88
CA LEU A 59 -25.85 -15.35 -52.87
C LEU A 59 -25.96 -13.94 -53.49
N ARG A 60 -25.90 -13.88 -54.82
CA ARG A 60 -26.07 -12.68 -55.67
C ARG A 60 -27.56 -12.41 -55.90
N THR A 61 -27.95 -11.13 -55.89
CA THR A 61 -29.20 -10.64 -56.49
C THR A 61 -28.95 -9.42 -57.37
N THR A 62 -29.75 -9.35 -58.44
CA THR A 62 -29.79 -8.45 -59.60
C THR A 62 -30.29 -7.02 -59.24
N PRO A 63 -30.11 -6.01 -60.12
CA PRO A 63 -30.32 -4.60 -59.77
C PRO A 63 -31.81 -4.23 -59.82
N GLY A 64 -32.36 -3.82 -58.67
CA GLY A 64 -33.71 -3.30 -58.51
C GLY A 64 -33.69 -1.92 -57.86
N MET A 65 -34.41 -0.99 -58.49
CA MET A 65 -34.66 0.42 -58.19
C MET A 65 -34.41 0.86 -56.72
N GLN A 66 -33.37 1.66 -56.48
CA GLN A 66 -33.15 2.35 -55.20
C GLN A 66 -34.18 3.47 -55.01
N ILE A 67 -35.01 3.38 -53.98
CA ILE A 67 -35.70 4.53 -53.42
C ILE A 67 -34.64 5.37 -52.69
N ARG A 68 -34.54 6.67 -53.01
CA ARG A 68 -33.65 7.59 -52.29
C ARG A 68 -34.23 7.85 -50.90
N THR A 69 -33.81 7.08 -49.92
CA THR A 69 -34.00 7.40 -48.50
C THR A 69 -32.63 7.74 -47.90
N ASN A 70 -32.20 9.00 -48.05
CA ASN A 70 -31.19 9.55 -47.15
C ASN A 70 -31.88 9.74 -45.80
N VAL A 71 -31.81 8.74 -44.92
CA VAL A 71 -32.50 8.76 -43.63
C VAL A 71 -31.57 9.36 -42.58
N THR A 72 -31.84 10.62 -42.21
CA THR A 72 -31.38 11.24 -40.96
C THR A 72 -32.57 11.33 -40.00
N ASP A 73 -33.13 10.17 -39.64
CA ASP A 73 -34.19 10.07 -38.64
C ASP A 73 -33.70 9.20 -37.48
N THR A 74 -33.80 9.69 -36.25
CA THR A 74 -33.06 9.18 -35.07
C THR A 74 -33.53 7.79 -34.61
N PHE A 75 -34.69 7.33 -35.08
CA PHE A 75 -35.23 6.00 -34.78
C PHE A 75 -34.82 4.92 -35.80
N ALA A 76 -34.42 5.32 -37.02
CA ALA A 76 -34.06 4.42 -38.12
C ALA A 76 -32.55 4.21 -38.21
N THR A 77 -31.98 3.51 -37.21
CA THR A 77 -30.59 3.03 -37.27
C THR A 77 -30.53 1.70 -38.05
N GLY A 78 -29.40 1.44 -38.73
CA GLY A 78 -29.28 0.50 -39.87
C GLY A 78 -29.73 -0.96 -39.70
N THR A 79 -30.11 -1.41 -38.51
CA THR A 79 -30.78 -2.71 -38.28
C THR A 79 -32.29 -2.69 -38.49
N SER A 80 -32.94 -1.52 -38.48
CA SER A 80 -34.39 -1.35 -38.60
C SER A 80 -34.87 -1.02 -40.02
N ASN A 81 -33.97 -0.62 -40.93
CA ASN A 81 -34.33 -0.15 -42.27
C ASN A 81 -35.00 -1.23 -43.12
N ALA A 82 -34.50 -2.48 -43.09
CA ALA A 82 -35.11 -3.56 -43.84
C ALA A 82 -36.56 -3.88 -43.41
N TYR A 83 -36.89 -3.63 -42.14
CA TYR A 83 -38.24 -3.82 -41.62
C TYR A 83 -39.18 -2.69 -42.04
N ILE A 84 -38.69 -1.43 -42.02
CA ILE A 84 -39.44 -0.26 -42.48
C ILE A 84 -39.68 -0.33 -44.00
N ASP A 85 -38.67 -0.76 -44.78
CA ASP A 85 -38.79 -0.99 -46.22
C ASP A 85 -39.86 -2.05 -46.53
N GLN A 86 -39.88 -3.16 -45.78
CA GLN A 86 -40.90 -4.18 -45.93
C GLN A 86 -42.30 -3.68 -45.53
N MET A 87 -42.42 -2.87 -44.48
CA MET A 87 -43.68 -2.24 -44.10
C MET A 87 -44.20 -1.26 -45.17
N TYR A 88 -43.31 -0.48 -45.78
CA TYR A 88 -43.66 0.42 -46.88
C TYR A 88 -44.11 -0.36 -48.13
N LEU A 89 -43.42 -1.46 -48.47
CA LEU A 89 -43.84 -2.33 -49.57
C LEU A 89 -45.21 -2.97 -49.32
N ASN A 90 -45.46 -3.46 -48.10
CA ASN A 90 -46.77 -4.01 -47.73
C ASN A 90 -47.86 -2.93 -47.75
N TRP A 91 -47.57 -1.70 -47.29
CA TRP A 91 -48.49 -0.56 -47.37
C TRP A 91 -48.81 -0.15 -48.81
N LYS A 92 -47.84 -0.21 -49.73
CA LYS A 92 -48.06 0.04 -51.17
C LYS A 92 -49.02 -0.97 -51.81
N GLU A 93 -49.04 -2.21 -51.34
CA GLU A 93 -49.97 -3.24 -51.81
C GLU A 93 -51.35 -3.11 -51.14
N ASP A 94 -51.39 -2.86 -49.83
CA ASP A 94 -52.61 -2.62 -49.06
C ASP A 94 -52.35 -1.57 -47.96
N PRO A 95 -52.92 -0.35 -48.08
CA PRO A 95 -52.72 0.71 -47.09
C PRO A 95 -53.21 0.39 -45.67
N SER A 96 -54.11 -0.61 -45.53
CA SER A 96 -54.61 -1.06 -44.22
C SER A 96 -53.72 -2.09 -43.53
N SER A 97 -52.68 -2.59 -44.22
CA SER A 97 -51.73 -3.58 -43.70
C SER A 97 -50.79 -3.03 -42.62
N VAL A 98 -50.72 -1.71 -42.47
CA VAL A 98 -49.95 -1.01 -41.44
C VAL A 98 -50.86 -0.15 -40.57
N HIS A 99 -50.40 0.19 -39.37
CA HIS A 99 -51.14 1.07 -38.46
C HIS A 99 -51.35 2.46 -39.09
N GLY A 100 -52.47 3.12 -38.80
CA GLY A 100 -52.86 4.38 -39.46
C GLY A 100 -51.83 5.52 -39.37
N SER A 101 -51.01 5.54 -38.32
CA SER A 101 -49.89 6.48 -38.18
C SER A 101 -48.76 6.23 -39.19
N TRP A 102 -48.50 4.96 -39.52
CA TRP A 102 -47.54 4.55 -40.54
C TRP A 102 -48.09 4.75 -41.94
N ALA A 103 -49.39 4.52 -42.14
CA ALA A 103 -50.05 4.81 -43.41
C ALA A 103 -49.96 6.31 -43.75
N ALA A 104 -50.25 7.20 -42.79
CA ALA A 104 -50.13 8.64 -42.96
C ALA A 104 -48.68 9.09 -43.20
N TYR A 105 -47.72 8.49 -42.47
CA TYR A 105 -46.29 8.75 -42.67
C TYR A 105 -45.81 8.38 -44.08
N PHE A 106 -46.17 7.19 -44.56
CA PHE A 106 -45.79 6.73 -45.90
C PHE A 106 -46.51 7.50 -47.02
N GLU A 107 -47.77 7.90 -46.81
CA GLU A 107 -48.51 8.75 -47.75
C GLU A 107 -47.86 10.14 -47.90
N ASN A 108 -47.42 10.74 -46.78
CA ASN A 108 -46.71 12.03 -46.80
C ASN A 108 -45.33 11.92 -47.45
N LEU A 109 -44.60 10.83 -47.22
CA LEU A 109 -43.33 10.53 -47.90
C LEU A 109 -43.52 10.39 -49.42
N ASP A 110 -44.56 9.69 -49.87
CA ASP A 110 -44.88 9.55 -51.29
C ASP A 110 -45.32 10.87 -51.94
N ALA A 111 -45.97 11.74 -51.17
CA ALA A 111 -46.32 13.10 -51.59
C ALA A 111 -45.09 14.04 -51.66
N GLY A 112 -43.89 13.56 -51.31
CA GLY A 112 -42.63 14.27 -51.43
C GLY A 112 -42.23 15.09 -50.19
N ALA A 113 -42.85 14.83 -49.03
CA ALA A 113 -42.42 15.44 -47.77
C ALA A 113 -41.07 14.86 -47.31
N ASP A 114 -40.26 15.70 -46.65
CA ASP A 114 -39.02 15.25 -46.02
C ASP A 114 -39.34 14.27 -44.87
N PRO A 115 -38.58 13.18 -44.66
CA PRO A 115 -38.87 12.18 -43.63
C PRO A 115 -39.14 12.74 -42.23
N THR A 116 -38.51 13.86 -41.83
CA THR A 116 -38.75 14.51 -40.53
C THR A 116 -40.09 15.22 -40.44
N ASP A 117 -40.64 15.67 -41.58
CA ASP A 117 -41.91 16.40 -41.66
C ASP A 117 -43.09 15.48 -42.00
N ALA A 118 -42.82 14.26 -42.46
CA ALA A 118 -43.84 13.26 -42.80
C ALA A 118 -44.58 12.71 -41.57
N PHE A 119 -44.00 12.85 -40.37
CA PHE A 119 -44.64 12.44 -39.11
C PHE A 119 -45.60 13.52 -38.61
N ALA A 120 -46.90 13.27 -38.75
CA ALA A 120 -47.96 14.10 -38.15
C ALA A 120 -48.54 13.40 -36.92
N ALA A 121 -48.34 13.98 -35.73
CA ALA A 121 -48.99 13.49 -34.51
C ALA A 121 -50.53 13.71 -34.60
N PRO A 122 -51.36 12.74 -34.15
CA PRO A 122 -52.81 12.87 -34.25
C PRO A 122 -53.34 14.02 -33.38
N PRO A 123 -54.38 14.76 -33.83
CA PRO A 123 -54.91 15.90 -33.09
C PRO A 123 -55.60 15.44 -31.80
N SER A 124 -55.17 15.98 -30.66
CA SER A 124 -55.75 15.69 -29.35
C SER A 124 -57.03 16.51 -29.11
N LEU A 125 -58.13 15.81 -28.80
CA LEU A 125 -59.40 16.39 -28.39
C LEU A 125 -59.33 16.86 -26.92
N GLY A 126 -59.31 18.18 -26.74
CA GLY A 126 -59.98 18.91 -25.64
C GLY A 126 -59.48 18.74 -24.20
N GLY A 127 -58.95 19.82 -23.63
CA GLY A 127 -58.86 20.02 -22.17
C GLY A 127 -57.72 20.94 -21.75
N SER A 128 -58.01 22.22 -21.56
CA SER A 128 -57.05 23.25 -21.16
C SER A 128 -56.47 23.00 -19.75
N THR A 129 -55.17 22.77 -19.69
CA THR A 129 -54.33 23.40 -18.67
C THR A 129 -53.28 24.20 -19.41
N SER A 130 -53.39 25.52 -19.32
CA SER A 130 -52.41 26.48 -19.79
C SER A 130 -51.04 26.15 -19.18
N ILE A 131 -50.20 25.47 -19.94
CA ILE A 131 -48.75 25.55 -19.75
C ILE A 131 -48.40 27.00 -20.14
N PRO A 132 -47.70 27.78 -19.29
CA PRO A 132 -47.22 29.08 -19.70
C PRO A 132 -46.45 28.88 -21.00
N SER A 133 -46.75 29.69 -22.00
CA SER A 133 -45.91 29.80 -23.19
C SER A 133 -44.46 29.83 -22.71
N ALA A 134 -43.67 28.84 -23.13
CA ALA A 134 -42.23 28.92 -23.01
C ALA A 134 -41.87 30.27 -23.66
N GLU A 135 -41.48 31.23 -22.82
CA GLU A 135 -40.65 32.33 -23.28
C GLU A 135 -39.56 31.68 -24.13
N ALA A 136 -39.38 32.15 -25.35
CA ALA A 136 -38.33 31.69 -26.22
C ALA A 136 -37.02 31.74 -25.41
N ILE A 137 -36.56 30.57 -24.94
CA ILE A 137 -35.24 30.43 -24.36
C ILE A 137 -34.33 30.73 -25.53
N ASP A 138 -33.67 31.87 -25.48
CA ASP A 138 -32.63 32.28 -26.39
C ASP A 138 -31.72 31.07 -26.68
N GLY A 139 -31.61 30.66 -27.94
CA GLY A 139 -30.92 29.42 -28.33
C GLY A 139 -29.45 29.37 -27.89
N SER A 140 -28.86 30.52 -27.51
CA SER A 140 -27.54 30.63 -26.90
C SER A 140 -27.45 29.99 -25.51
N LEU A 141 -28.48 30.16 -24.66
CA LEU A 141 -28.55 29.60 -23.31
C LEU A 141 -28.62 28.06 -23.30
N SER A 142 -29.12 27.45 -24.39
CA SER A 142 -29.27 26.00 -24.52
C SER A 142 -27.94 25.27 -24.75
N GLU A 143 -26.93 25.91 -25.34
CA GLU A 143 -25.67 25.26 -25.70
C GLU A 143 -24.53 25.58 -24.72
N ASP A 144 -24.54 26.75 -24.09
CA ASP A 144 -23.45 27.19 -23.21
C ASP A 144 -23.28 26.34 -21.96
N PHE A 145 -24.38 25.94 -21.32
CA PHE A 145 -24.34 25.12 -20.11
C PHE A 145 -23.68 23.76 -20.36
N PRO A 146 -24.11 22.95 -21.36
CA PRO A 146 -23.41 21.71 -21.71
C PRO A 146 -21.91 21.90 -22.02
N ARG A 147 -21.54 22.97 -22.73
CA ARG A 147 -20.13 23.27 -23.07
C ARG A 147 -19.31 23.61 -21.83
N ALA A 148 -19.86 24.44 -20.93
CA ALA A 148 -19.22 24.77 -19.65
C ALA A 148 -19.06 23.52 -18.76
N MET A 149 -20.06 22.64 -18.72
CA MET A 149 -19.96 21.38 -17.96
C MET A 149 -18.87 20.45 -18.52
N LEU A 150 -18.70 20.37 -19.84
CA LEU A 150 -17.60 19.62 -20.46
C LEU A 150 -16.23 20.23 -20.12
N LEU A 151 -16.12 21.56 -20.11
CA LEU A 151 -14.90 22.27 -19.71
C LEU A 151 -14.53 22.02 -18.24
N ILE A 152 -15.50 22.11 -17.33
CA ILE A 152 -15.32 21.78 -15.90
C ILE A 152 -14.88 20.32 -15.77
N ARG A 153 -15.56 19.41 -16.47
CA ARG A 153 -15.22 17.99 -16.44
C ARG A 153 -13.81 17.71 -16.95
N ALA A 154 -13.38 18.40 -18.01
CA ALA A 154 -12.03 18.27 -18.54
C ALA A 154 -10.98 18.68 -17.50
N HIS A 155 -11.20 19.77 -16.76
CA HIS A 155 -10.32 20.20 -15.67
C HIS A 155 -10.33 19.21 -14.48
N GLN A 156 -11.49 18.69 -14.11
CA GLN A 156 -11.60 17.66 -13.06
C GLN A 156 -10.82 16.39 -13.40
N VAL A 157 -10.77 16.01 -14.69
CA VAL A 157 -10.10 14.78 -15.15
C VAL A 157 -8.62 15.00 -15.44
N ARG A 158 -8.24 16.13 -16.03
CA ARG A 158 -6.89 16.34 -16.61
C ARG A 158 -6.16 17.58 -16.10
N GLY A 159 -6.78 18.42 -15.27
CA GLY A 159 -6.18 19.66 -14.79
C GLY A 159 -4.84 19.44 -14.06
N HIS A 160 -4.73 18.32 -13.34
CA HIS A 160 -3.49 17.89 -12.68
C HIS A 160 -2.29 17.74 -13.63
N GLU A 161 -2.51 17.50 -14.93
CA GLU A 161 -1.44 17.42 -15.94
C GLU A 161 -0.84 18.79 -16.28
N MET A 162 -1.59 19.88 -16.02
CA MET A 162 -1.13 21.27 -16.20
C MET A 162 -0.75 21.94 -14.87
N ALA A 163 -0.91 21.26 -13.75
CA ALA A 163 -0.58 21.79 -12.43
C ALA A 163 0.92 22.12 -12.30
N GLN A 164 1.22 23.19 -11.55
CA GLN A 164 2.58 23.67 -11.25
C GLN A 164 3.19 22.87 -10.10
N LEU A 165 3.40 21.58 -10.35
CA LEU A 165 3.79 20.59 -9.34
C LEU A 165 5.29 20.53 -9.09
N ASP A 166 6.12 20.70 -10.13
CA ASP A 166 7.57 20.62 -10.04
C ASP A 166 8.15 21.95 -9.49
N PRO A 167 8.82 21.96 -8.32
CA PRO A 167 9.46 23.15 -7.81
C PRO A 167 10.67 23.61 -8.65
N LEU A 168 11.27 22.72 -9.46
CA LEU A 168 12.45 23.02 -10.27
C LEU A 168 12.10 23.49 -11.70
N ASP A 169 10.82 23.37 -12.10
CA ASP A 169 10.32 23.69 -13.44
C ASP A 169 11.15 23.07 -14.59
N LEU A 170 11.63 21.84 -14.40
CA LEU A 170 12.51 21.13 -15.35
C LEU A 170 11.75 20.52 -16.51
N GLU A 171 10.55 20.01 -16.26
CA GLU A 171 9.72 19.39 -17.29
C GLU A 171 8.85 20.46 -17.98
N ALA A 172 8.94 20.53 -19.32
CA ALA A 172 8.06 21.38 -20.09
C ALA A 172 6.62 20.86 -19.97
N ARG A 173 5.79 21.59 -19.23
CA ARG A 173 4.36 21.24 -19.06
C ARG A 173 3.67 21.16 -20.43
N PRO A 174 3.07 20.02 -20.80
CA PRO A 174 2.35 19.91 -22.06
C PRO A 174 1.12 20.82 -22.01
N TYR A 175 0.94 21.62 -23.05
CA TYR A 175 -0.33 22.34 -23.23
C TYR A 175 -1.43 21.31 -23.52
N ILE A 176 -2.35 21.16 -22.57
CA ILE A 176 -3.49 20.24 -22.70
C ILE A 176 -4.61 21.01 -23.39
N SER A 177 -4.63 20.88 -24.71
CA SER A 177 -5.64 21.54 -25.55
C SER A 177 -7.09 21.16 -25.19
N ASP A 178 -7.33 20.07 -24.45
CA ASP A 178 -8.65 19.69 -23.92
C ASP A 178 -9.13 20.58 -22.76
N LEU A 179 -8.26 21.43 -22.21
CA LEU A 179 -8.62 22.43 -21.19
C LEU A 179 -8.90 23.82 -21.79
N ASP A 180 -8.80 23.95 -23.11
CA ASP A 180 -9.08 25.20 -23.82
C ASP A 180 -10.59 25.37 -24.04
N PRO A 181 -11.22 26.46 -23.54
CA PRO A 181 -12.62 26.75 -23.83
C PRO A 181 -12.96 26.77 -25.32
N LEU A 182 -12.02 27.18 -26.18
CA LEU A 182 -12.24 27.25 -27.64
C LEU A 182 -12.55 25.88 -28.24
N LYS A 183 -12.04 24.77 -27.67
CA LYS A 183 -12.37 23.41 -28.11
C LYS A 183 -13.82 23.01 -27.86
N PHE A 184 -14.47 23.64 -26.88
CA PHE A 184 -15.87 23.37 -26.55
C PHE A 184 -16.83 24.29 -27.30
N GLY A 185 -16.35 25.08 -28.27
CA GLY A 185 -17.17 25.93 -29.13
C GLY A 185 -17.38 27.35 -28.61
N PHE A 186 -16.71 27.74 -27.52
CA PHE A 186 -16.60 29.14 -27.12
C PHE A 186 -15.71 29.92 -28.08
N LYS A 187 -15.92 31.23 -28.17
CA LYS A 187 -15.11 32.17 -28.95
C LYS A 187 -14.53 33.23 -28.03
N ASP A 188 -13.52 33.98 -28.50
CA ASP A 188 -12.89 35.05 -27.72
C ASP A 188 -13.91 36.10 -27.22
N ILE A 189 -14.99 36.33 -27.97
CA ILE A 189 -16.07 37.26 -27.58
C ILE A 189 -16.92 36.75 -26.41
N ASP A 190 -16.88 35.45 -26.10
CA ASP A 190 -17.68 34.83 -25.03
C ASP A 190 -17.03 34.96 -23.65
N PHE A 191 -15.76 35.38 -23.56
CA PHE A 191 -14.99 35.42 -22.31
C PHE A 191 -15.63 36.29 -21.22
N GLU A 192 -16.11 37.47 -21.61
CA GLU A 192 -16.73 38.44 -20.70
C GLU A 192 -18.26 38.37 -20.70
N ARG A 193 -18.83 37.41 -21.45
CA ARG A 193 -20.27 37.21 -21.51
C ARG A 193 -20.74 36.48 -20.25
N GLY A 194 -21.75 37.03 -19.56
CA GLY A 194 -22.36 36.37 -18.41
C GLY A 194 -23.10 35.10 -18.81
N LEU A 195 -22.69 33.95 -18.28
CA LEU A 195 -23.32 32.65 -18.49
C LEU A 195 -24.17 32.29 -17.27
N LYS A 196 -25.39 31.82 -17.50
CA LYS A 196 -26.26 31.30 -16.43
C LYS A 196 -25.96 29.82 -16.19
N LEU A 197 -25.02 29.55 -15.29
CA LEU A 197 -24.53 28.19 -15.01
C LEU A 197 -25.08 27.58 -13.71
N SER A 198 -26.03 28.26 -13.06
CA SER A 198 -26.64 27.86 -11.80
C SER A 198 -28.00 27.19 -11.99
N GLY A 199 -28.31 26.18 -11.16
CA GLY A 199 -29.63 25.55 -11.09
C GLY A 199 -30.00 24.60 -12.23
N HIS A 200 -29.06 24.29 -13.12
CA HIS A 200 -29.24 23.39 -14.27
C HIS A 200 -28.51 22.04 -14.12
N GLY A 201 -27.73 21.85 -13.05
CA GLY A 201 -27.02 20.60 -12.76
C GLY A 201 -27.91 19.50 -12.18
N VAL A 202 -27.43 18.26 -12.25
CA VAL A 202 -28.11 17.12 -11.62
C VAL A 202 -27.79 17.11 -10.12
N GLU A 203 -28.81 17.08 -9.25
CA GLU A 203 -28.67 17.19 -7.78
C GLU A 203 -27.72 16.15 -7.15
N SER A 204 -27.58 14.99 -7.80
CA SER A 204 -26.70 13.89 -7.40
C SER A 204 -25.21 14.16 -7.67
N VAL A 205 -24.87 15.19 -8.43
CA VAL A 205 -23.49 15.65 -8.65
C VAL A 205 -23.29 16.91 -7.81
N LYS A 206 -22.15 17.06 -7.14
CA LYS A 206 -21.84 18.22 -6.27
C LYS A 206 -20.74 19.10 -6.88
N GLY A 207 -20.52 20.27 -6.28
CA GLY A 207 -19.52 21.23 -6.74
C GLY A 207 -19.98 22.07 -7.93
N LEU A 208 -19.04 22.49 -8.77
CA LEU A 208 -19.29 23.33 -9.95
C LEU A 208 -20.22 22.65 -10.96
N LEU A 209 -20.24 21.32 -11.02
CA LEU A 209 -21.15 20.57 -11.90
C LEU A 209 -22.64 20.68 -11.49
N TYR A 210 -22.89 21.08 -10.24
CA TYR A 210 -24.23 21.39 -9.75
C TYR A 210 -24.55 22.88 -9.88
N ASN A 211 -23.62 23.71 -9.40
CA ASN A 211 -23.78 25.14 -9.34
C ASN A 211 -22.43 25.83 -9.59
N ALA A 212 -22.17 26.20 -10.84
CA ALA A 212 -21.00 27.01 -11.22
C ALA A 212 -21.33 28.50 -11.15
N ASP A 213 -21.82 28.95 -10.00
CA ASP A 213 -22.01 30.38 -9.67
C ASP A 213 -20.86 30.83 -8.77
N ILE A 214 -19.78 31.28 -9.40
CA ILE A 214 -18.51 31.57 -8.73
C ILE A 214 -18.65 32.76 -7.79
N ASN A 215 -19.36 33.80 -8.22
CA ASN A 215 -19.52 35.05 -7.47
C ASN A 215 -20.79 35.10 -6.62
N ARG A 216 -21.66 34.09 -6.71
CA ARG A 216 -22.95 34.01 -6.01
C ARG A 216 -23.91 35.14 -6.39
N ASP A 217 -23.81 35.63 -7.62
CA ASP A 217 -24.67 36.67 -8.19
C ASP A 217 -25.61 36.13 -9.29
N GLY A 218 -25.59 34.81 -9.52
CA GLY A 218 -26.44 34.10 -10.47
C GLY A 218 -25.90 34.05 -11.90
N MET A 219 -24.77 34.71 -12.18
CA MET A 219 -24.09 34.70 -13.47
C MET A 219 -22.61 34.34 -13.28
N THR A 220 -21.98 33.76 -14.30
CA THR A 220 -20.54 33.51 -14.28
C THR A 220 -20.01 33.69 -15.68
N THR A 221 -19.02 34.57 -15.82
CA THR A 221 -18.34 34.74 -17.11
C THR A 221 -17.42 33.56 -17.40
N LEU A 222 -17.13 33.31 -18.68
CA LEU A 222 -16.19 32.26 -19.04
C LEU A 222 -14.77 32.56 -18.52
N SER A 223 -14.37 33.84 -18.44
CA SER A 223 -13.13 34.29 -17.80
C SER A 223 -13.07 33.89 -16.32
N GLU A 224 -14.14 34.13 -15.56
CA GLU A 224 -14.22 33.73 -14.15
C GLU A 224 -14.18 32.22 -14.00
N LEU A 225 -14.92 31.48 -14.83
CA LEU A 225 -14.92 30.02 -14.84
C LEU A 225 -13.53 29.46 -15.10
N GLN A 226 -12.86 29.93 -16.16
CA GLN A 226 -11.55 29.45 -16.52
C GLN A 226 -10.51 29.79 -15.44
N ASN A 227 -10.52 31.01 -14.90
CA ASN A 227 -9.62 31.42 -13.83
C ASN A 227 -9.80 30.55 -12.59
N PHE A 228 -11.05 30.28 -12.21
CA PHE A 228 -11.36 29.42 -11.07
C PHE A 228 -10.88 27.98 -11.29
N LEU A 229 -11.19 27.40 -12.45
CA LEU A 229 -10.75 26.05 -12.81
C LEU A 229 -9.23 25.92 -12.82
N GLN A 230 -8.51 26.93 -13.33
CA GLN A 230 -7.05 26.98 -13.28
C GLN A 230 -6.52 27.08 -11.85
N GLN A 231 -7.15 27.90 -10.99
CA GLN A 231 -6.75 28.05 -9.59
C GLN A 231 -6.93 26.77 -8.78
N VAL A 232 -8.01 26.02 -9.01
CA VAL A 232 -8.32 24.78 -8.28
C VAL A 232 -7.55 23.59 -8.82
N TYR A 233 -7.55 23.39 -10.14
CA TYR A 233 -7.07 22.14 -10.75
C TYR A 233 -5.67 22.21 -11.37
N CYS A 234 -5.16 23.42 -11.66
CA CYS A 234 -3.92 23.62 -12.43
C CYS A 234 -2.87 24.46 -11.68
N ASN A 235 -3.02 24.65 -10.36
CA ASN A 235 -2.10 25.46 -9.56
C ASN A 235 -1.07 24.57 -8.83
N LYS A 236 -0.80 24.78 -7.55
CA LYS A 236 0.23 24.05 -6.78
C LYS A 236 -0.21 22.66 -6.30
N ILE A 237 -1.47 22.32 -6.53
CA ILE A 237 -2.05 21.02 -6.21
C ILE A 237 -2.69 20.47 -7.49
N GLY A 238 -2.45 19.19 -7.77
CA GLY A 238 -3.10 18.42 -8.81
C GLY A 238 -3.94 17.31 -8.16
N PHE A 239 -5.20 17.20 -8.56
CA PHE A 239 -6.13 16.22 -7.99
C PHE A 239 -6.46 15.14 -9.02
N GLU A 240 -6.15 13.88 -8.71
CA GLU A 240 -6.64 12.72 -9.46
C GLU A 240 -7.63 11.95 -8.59
N TYR A 241 -8.91 12.08 -8.89
CA TYR A 241 -9.99 11.37 -8.19
C TYR A 241 -11.07 10.86 -9.14
N MET A 242 -11.02 11.25 -10.41
CA MET A 242 -12.08 10.98 -11.35
C MET A 242 -12.11 9.53 -11.85
N HIS A 243 -11.06 8.75 -11.58
CA HIS A 243 -11.00 7.30 -11.79
C HIS A 243 -11.76 6.49 -10.72
N ILE A 244 -12.17 7.12 -9.63
CA ILE A 244 -12.92 6.47 -8.55
C ILE A 244 -14.35 6.20 -9.03
N PRO A 245 -14.84 4.95 -8.98
CA PRO A 245 -16.16 4.61 -9.48
C PRO A 245 -17.30 5.15 -8.61
N GLU A 246 -17.09 5.31 -7.30
CA GLU A 246 -18.11 5.80 -6.38
C GLU A 246 -18.29 7.33 -6.48
N ILE A 247 -19.48 7.73 -6.92
CA ILE A 247 -19.82 9.15 -7.12
C ILE A 247 -19.76 9.96 -5.83
N ASP A 248 -20.12 9.37 -4.69
CA ASP A 248 -20.14 10.07 -3.40
C ASP A 248 -18.74 10.41 -2.91
N LYS A 249 -17.75 9.53 -3.14
CA LYS A 249 -16.33 9.82 -2.88
C LYS A 249 -15.86 10.99 -3.75
N CYS A 250 -16.22 10.98 -5.04
CA CYS A 250 -15.88 12.08 -5.95
C CYS A 250 -16.55 13.40 -5.54
N ASN A 251 -17.84 13.37 -5.17
CA ASN A 251 -18.59 14.54 -4.72
C ASN A 251 -17.98 15.14 -3.45
N TRP A 252 -17.60 14.29 -2.50
CA TRP A 252 -16.97 14.71 -1.26
C TRP A 252 -15.65 15.46 -1.49
N ILE A 253 -14.88 15.03 -2.49
CA ILE A 253 -13.64 15.70 -2.92
C ILE A 253 -13.98 17.03 -3.59
N ARG A 254 -14.90 17.06 -4.57
CA ARG A 254 -15.34 18.28 -5.26
C ARG A 254 -15.77 19.38 -4.28
N GLU A 255 -16.63 19.04 -3.32
CA GLU A 255 -17.10 20.03 -2.34
C GLU A 255 -15.96 20.66 -1.56
N ARG A 256 -14.92 19.90 -1.23
CA ARG A 256 -13.78 20.43 -0.47
C ARG A 256 -12.86 21.30 -1.31
N ILE A 257 -12.58 20.89 -2.55
CA ILE A 257 -11.60 21.58 -3.40
C ILE A 257 -12.23 22.76 -4.17
N GLU A 258 -13.53 22.70 -4.49
CA GLU A 258 -14.24 23.74 -5.25
C GLU A 258 -15.03 24.72 -4.34
N ILE A 259 -15.46 24.33 -3.14
CA ILE A 259 -16.35 25.17 -2.32
C ILE A 259 -15.67 25.66 -1.03
N HIS A 260 -14.84 24.84 -0.38
CA HIS A 260 -14.34 25.08 0.98
C HIS A 260 -12.86 25.50 1.05
N ASN A 261 -12.38 26.33 0.11
CA ASN A 261 -11.01 26.82 0.14
C ASN A 261 -10.85 28.02 1.09
N VAL A 262 -10.70 27.74 2.39
CA VAL A 262 -10.50 28.77 3.42
C VAL A 262 -9.02 29.13 3.55
N PRO A 263 -8.65 30.43 3.49
CA PRO A 263 -7.28 30.87 3.77
C PRO A 263 -6.87 30.58 5.22
N TYR A 264 -5.60 30.23 5.44
CA TYR A 264 -5.06 30.06 6.79
C TYR A 264 -4.99 31.39 7.54
N THR A 265 -5.30 31.35 8.84
CA THR A 265 -5.10 32.49 9.73
C THR A 265 -3.62 32.79 9.96
N LYS A 266 -3.31 33.98 10.49
CA LYS A 266 -1.94 34.37 10.83
C LYS A 266 -1.27 33.37 11.79
N GLU A 267 -2.01 32.85 12.76
CA GLU A 267 -1.55 31.88 13.75
C GLU A 267 -1.25 30.53 13.11
N GLN A 268 -2.10 30.07 12.19
CA GLN A 268 -1.86 28.84 11.44
C GLN A 268 -0.63 28.97 10.53
N LYS A 269 -0.48 30.08 9.83
CA LYS A 269 0.71 30.37 9.01
C LYS A 269 1.99 30.41 9.84
N ARG A 270 1.95 31.03 11.03
CA ARG A 270 3.07 31.02 11.99
C ARG A 270 3.43 29.60 12.44
N LEU A 271 2.44 28.77 12.75
CA LEU A 271 2.66 27.38 13.14
C LEU A 271 3.26 26.53 12.01
N ILE A 272 2.81 26.74 10.77
CA ILE A 272 3.38 26.08 9.58
C ILE A 272 4.85 26.49 9.43
N LEU A 273 5.16 27.78 9.55
CA LEU A 273 6.53 28.29 9.50
C LEU A 273 7.40 27.66 10.60
N GLU A 274 6.95 27.66 11.86
CA GLU A 274 7.68 27.08 12.98
C GLU A 274 8.03 25.61 12.73
N ARG A 275 7.04 24.81 12.30
CA ARG A 275 7.23 23.38 11.98
C ARG A 275 8.21 23.17 10.85
N LEU A 276 8.19 24.03 9.83
CA LEU A 276 9.13 24.01 8.72
C LEU A 276 10.55 24.41 9.16
N THR A 277 10.67 25.40 10.04
CA THR A 277 11.95 25.82 10.65
C THR A 277 12.59 24.68 11.41
N PHE A 278 11.83 23.93 12.24
CA PHE A 278 12.35 22.72 12.90
C PHE A 278 12.92 21.70 11.91
N ALA A 279 12.25 21.49 10.77
CA ALA A 279 12.70 20.54 9.75
C ALA A 279 13.99 21.00 9.05
N ASP A 280 14.04 22.23 8.54
CA ASP A 280 15.19 22.78 7.80
C ASP A 280 16.41 22.96 8.73
N VAL A 281 16.22 23.52 9.92
CA VAL A 281 17.32 23.72 10.89
C VAL A 281 17.89 22.38 11.34
N PHE A 282 17.06 21.36 11.59
CA PHE A 282 17.55 20.03 11.98
C PHE A 282 18.50 19.42 10.94
N GLU A 283 18.14 19.47 9.66
CA GLU A 283 18.98 18.94 8.57
C GLU A 283 20.31 19.72 8.45
N ARG A 284 20.25 21.06 8.49
CA ARG A 284 21.45 21.91 8.47
C ARG A 284 22.34 21.68 9.70
N PHE A 285 21.73 21.45 10.86
CA PHE A 285 22.44 21.17 12.10
C PHE A 285 23.21 19.86 11.98
N LEU A 286 22.57 18.79 11.49
CA LEU A 286 23.23 17.51 11.23
C LEU A 286 24.36 17.66 10.20
N ALA A 287 24.13 18.39 9.11
CA ALA A 287 25.15 18.63 8.08
C ALA A 287 26.37 19.36 8.67
N THR A 288 26.16 20.31 9.57
CA THR A 288 27.22 21.11 10.20
C THR A 288 28.01 20.31 11.24
N LYS A 289 27.31 19.61 12.14
CA LYS A 289 27.97 18.87 13.24
C LYS A 289 28.53 17.51 12.79
N PHE A 290 27.97 16.90 11.76
CA PHE A 290 28.28 15.54 11.30
C PHE A 290 28.52 15.45 9.79
N GLY A 291 29.32 16.36 9.22
CA GLY A 291 29.48 16.51 7.76
C GLY A 291 30.00 15.29 6.98
N THR A 292 30.58 14.28 7.63
CA THR A 292 31.03 13.04 6.99
C THR A 292 30.03 11.89 7.12
N ALA A 293 28.96 12.06 7.89
CA ALA A 293 27.98 11.02 8.16
C ALA A 293 26.89 11.00 7.08
N LYS A 294 26.55 9.80 6.59
CA LYS A 294 25.35 9.59 5.78
C LYS A 294 24.12 9.72 6.66
N ARG A 295 23.20 10.61 6.29
CA ARG A 295 21.94 10.85 7.04
C ARG A 295 20.69 10.66 6.19
N PHE A 296 20.81 10.75 4.86
CA PHE A 296 19.68 10.69 3.92
C PHE A 296 18.63 11.77 4.20
N GLY A 297 19.11 13.02 4.28
CA GLY A 297 18.33 14.16 4.73
C GLY A 297 17.12 14.48 3.86
N LEU A 298 16.16 15.21 4.44
CA LEU A 298 14.90 15.59 3.81
C LEU A 298 15.03 16.82 2.90
N GLU A 299 16.20 17.40 2.71
CA GLU A 299 16.34 18.70 2.04
C GLU A 299 15.80 18.69 0.59
N GLY A 300 14.88 19.62 0.30
CA GLY A 300 14.04 19.69 -0.90
C GLY A 300 12.65 19.04 -0.78
N CYS A 301 12.31 18.45 0.37
CA CYS A 301 11.00 17.88 0.72
C CYS A 301 10.61 18.18 2.19
N GLU A 302 11.19 19.22 2.80
CA GLU A 302 11.09 19.54 4.23
C GLU A 302 9.63 19.82 4.67
N THR A 303 8.79 20.27 3.73
CA THR A 303 7.36 20.51 3.95
C THR A 303 6.55 19.25 4.26
N MET A 304 7.12 18.06 4.06
CA MET A 304 6.54 16.81 4.57
C MET A 304 6.30 16.89 6.08
N ILE A 305 7.19 17.54 6.84
CA ILE A 305 7.08 17.63 8.30
C ILE A 305 5.87 18.45 8.76
N PRO A 306 5.66 19.72 8.35
CA PRO A 306 4.44 20.45 8.69
C PRO A 306 3.17 19.73 8.23
N GLY A 307 3.18 19.15 7.01
CA GLY A 307 2.06 18.35 6.49
C GLY A 307 1.72 17.16 7.37
N MET A 308 2.69 16.31 7.70
CA MET A 308 2.51 15.16 8.57
C MET A 308 1.99 15.56 9.96
N LYS A 309 2.52 16.64 10.55
CA LYS A 309 2.06 17.10 11.87
C LYS A 309 0.61 17.57 11.82
N ALA A 310 0.19 18.25 10.76
CA ALA A 310 -1.20 18.66 10.57
C ALA A 310 -2.13 17.47 10.35
N MET A 311 -1.73 16.50 9.53
CA MET A 311 -2.45 15.24 9.34
C MET A 311 -2.62 14.47 10.65
N VAL A 312 -1.56 14.36 11.46
CA VAL A 312 -1.59 13.68 12.76
C VAL A 312 -2.54 14.37 13.73
N ASP A 313 -2.47 15.70 13.85
CA ASP A 313 -3.36 16.48 14.70
C ASP A 313 -4.82 16.33 14.23
N ARG A 314 -5.07 16.44 12.92
CA ARG A 314 -6.40 16.28 12.33
C ARG A 314 -6.96 14.87 12.50
N SER A 315 -6.14 13.84 12.34
CA SER A 315 -6.55 12.45 12.51
C SER A 315 -6.94 12.16 13.96
N SER A 316 -6.19 12.71 14.92
CA SER A 316 -6.52 12.63 16.34
C SER A 316 -7.86 13.32 16.66
N GLU A 317 -8.15 14.46 16.03
CA GLU A 317 -9.47 15.13 16.17
C GLU A 317 -10.61 14.29 15.62
N LEU A 318 -10.33 13.48 14.59
CA LEU A 318 -11.28 12.58 13.94
C LEU A 318 -11.39 11.21 14.61
N GLY A 319 -10.71 11.01 15.76
CA GLY A 319 -10.88 9.82 16.61
C GLY A 319 -9.73 8.79 16.55
N VAL A 320 -8.67 9.06 15.79
CA VAL A 320 -7.47 8.18 15.76
C VAL A 320 -6.72 8.27 17.09
N ARG A 321 -6.38 7.11 17.64
CA ARG A 321 -5.63 6.92 18.90
C ARG A 321 -4.30 6.21 18.69
N ASN A 322 -4.15 5.45 17.61
CA ASN A 322 -2.94 4.74 17.25
C ASN A 322 -2.53 5.08 15.83
N ILE A 323 -1.25 5.40 15.62
CA ILE A 323 -0.66 5.57 14.29
C ILE A 323 0.56 4.67 14.19
N VAL A 324 0.55 3.77 13.21
CA VAL A 324 1.69 2.88 12.89
C VAL A 324 2.30 3.34 11.57
N LEU A 325 3.58 3.67 11.58
CA LEU A 325 4.32 4.22 10.45
C LEU A 325 5.34 3.22 9.90
N GLY A 326 5.39 3.11 8.57
CA GLY A 326 6.50 2.52 7.82
C GLY A 326 7.12 3.57 6.91
N MET A 327 8.45 3.63 6.88
CA MET A 327 9.14 4.54 5.98
C MET A 327 10.53 4.07 5.58
N ALA A 328 10.98 4.49 4.40
CA ALA A 328 12.35 4.32 3.94
C ALA A 328 13.35 5.24 4.69
N HIS A 329 14.55 5.39 4.15
CA HIS A 329 15.62 6.21 4.75
C HIS A 329 15.39 7.72 4.60
N ARG A 330 14.71 8.17 3.53
CA ARG A 330 14.64 9.60 3.17
C ARG A 330 13.90 10.41 4.23
N GLY A 331 14.62 11.34 4.86
CA GLY A 331 14.09 12.20 5.92
C GLY A 331 13.67 11.47 7.19
N ARG A 332 14.05 10.20 7.38
CA ARG A 332 13.63 9.41 8.54
C ARG A 332 14.00 10.06 9.86
N LEU A 333 15.22 10.57 9.97
CA LEU A 333 15.68 11.25 11.19
C LEU A 333 14.86 12.50 11.48
N SER A 334 14.45 13.24 10.44
CA SER A 334 13.57 14.40 10.58
C SER A 334 12.17 14.00 11.02
N VAL A 335 11.59 12.92 10.48
CA VAL A 335 10.30 12.38 10.95
C VAL A 335 10.38 11.90 12.40
N LEU A 336 11.42 11.15 12.75
CA LEU A 336 11.65 10.66 14.12
C LEU A 336 11.74 11.82 15.11
N CYS A 337 12.57 12.84 14.82
CA CYS A 337 12.75 14.00 15.69
C CYS A 337 11.49 14.88 15.75
N ASN A 338 10.94 15.27 14.59
CA ASN A 338 9.99 16.38 14.50
C ASN A 338 8.51 15.95 14.54
N VAL A 339 8.21 14.71 14.14
CA VAL A 339 6.83 14.16 14.11
C VAL A 339 6.61 13.21 15.30
N VAL A 340 7.46 12.20 15.42
CA VAL A 340 7.30 11.13 16.43
C VAL A 340 7.84 11.55 17.80
N ARG A 341 8.72 12.56 17.85
CA ARG A 341 9.36 13.10 19.05
C ARG A 341 10.36 12.16 19.72
N LYS A 342 11.11 11.39 18.92
CA LYS A 342 12.36 10.79 19.39
C LYS A 342 13.28 11.92 19.89
N PRO A 343 13.81 11.85 21.12
CA PRO A 343 14.67 12.90 21.67
C PRO A 343 15.87 13.20 20.76
N ALA A 344 16.12 14.48 20.49
CA ALA A 344 17.22 14.90 19.62
C ALA A 344 18.58 14.52 20.22
N GLU A 345 18.69 14.56 21.56
CA GLU A 345 19.83 14.10 22.34
C GLU A 345 20.19 12.65 22.02
N GLN A 346 19.18 11.77 21.94
CA GLN A 346 19.37 10.37 21.59
C GLN A 346 19.91 10.23 20.16
N ILE A 347 19.31 10.94 19.21
CA ILE A 347 19.75 10.92 17.81
C ILE A 347 21.21 11.42 17.71
N PHE A 348 21.55 12.53 18.34
CA PHE A 348 22.91 13.08 18.30
C PHE A 348 23.94 12.16 18.97
N LYS A 349 23.56 11.43 20.02
CA LYS A 349 24.41 10.38 20.61
C LYS A 349 24.68 9.25 19.61
N GLU A 350 23.67 8.78 18.89
CA GLU A 350 23.82 7.75 17.85
C GLU A 350 24.77 8.19 16.71
N PHE A 351 24.89 9.50 16.43
CA PHE A 351 25.86 10.05 15.46
C PHE A 351 27.31 10.05 15.95
N LYS A 352 27.55 10.22 17.25
CA LYS A 352 28.91 10.21 17.82
C LYS A 352 29.51 8.79 17.88
N GLY A 353 28.70 7.76 17.69
CA GLY A 353 29.05 6.36 17.89
C GLY A 353 28.96 5.99 19.37
N ILE A 354 28.53 4.76 19.65
CA ILE A 354 28.46 4.26 21.03
C ILE A 354 29.84 3.69 21.33
N THR A 355 30.63 4.42 22.10
CA THR A 355 32.02 4.05 22.43
C THR A 355 32.12 3.08 23.60
N ASP A 356 31.04 2.89 24.35
CA ASP A 356 31.03 2.10 25.57
C ASP A 356 30.07 0.91 25.45
N ASP A 357 30.62 -0.29 25.27
CA ASP A 357 29.98 -1.60 25.51
C ASP A 357 29.70 -1.77 27.02
N THR A 358 28.95 -0.84 27.60
CA THR A 358 28.42 -1.03 28.95
C THR A 358 27.11 -1.78 28.84
N PRO A 359 26.89 -2.84 29.65
CA PRO A 359 25.64 -3.62 29.66
C PRO A 359 24.37 -2.77 29.89
N ASP A 360 24.53 -1.53 30.36
CA ASP A 360 23.47 -0.58 30.71
C ASP A 360 23.19 0.49 29.64
N ASP A 361 23.88 0.51 28.49
CA ASP A 361 23.60 1.47 27.40
C ASP A 361 22.67 0.86 26.34
N TRP A 362 21.36 1.03 26.57
CA TRP A 362 20.25 0.59 25.71
C TRP A 362 20.23 1.21 24.31
N SER A 363 21.21 2.06 23.97
CA SER A 363 21.35 2.65 22.64
C SER A 363 22.03 1.71 21.63
N VAL A 364 22.66 0.61 22.08
CA VAL A 364 23.36 -0.34 21.19
C VAL A 364 22.37 -1.20 20.41
N SER A 365 22.04 -0.72 19.21
CA SER A 365 21.38 -1.50 18.16
C SER A 365 22.43 -2.17 17.25
N GLY A 366 22.12 -3.37 16.74
CA GLY A 366 22.93 -4.05 15.73
C GLY A 366 22.79 -3.48 14.31
N ASP A 367 21.90 -2.51 14.09
CA ASP A 367 21.61 -1.90 12.80
C ASP A 367 21.91 -0.38 12.77
N VAL A 368 21.94 0.18 11.56
CA VAL A 368 22.18 1.61 11.31
C VAL A 368 21.02 2.48 11.79
N LYS A 369 21.35 3.70 12.24
CA LYS A 369 20.45 4.69 12.88
C LYS A 369 19.12 4.93 12.15
N TYR A 370 19.15 4.92 10.82
CA TYR A 370 17.99 5.16 9.97
C TYR A 370 17.17 3.88 9.68
N HIS A 371 17.39 2.80 10.42
CA HIS A 371 16.53 1.60 10.44
C HIS A 371 15.80 1.40 11.76
N LEU A 372 16.14 2.18 12.79
CA LEU A 372 15.62 1.96 14.14
C LEU A 372 14.15 2.39 14.24
N GLY A 373 13.35 1.55 14.88
CA GLY A 373 11.99 1.88 15.28
C GLY A 373 11.96 2.77 16.51
N THR A 374 10.81 3.40 16.77
CA THR A 374 10.57 4.14 17.99
C THR A 374 9.07 4.20 18.28
N GLN A 375 8.71 4.44 19.53
CA GLN A 375 7.33 4.64 19.95
C GLN A 375 7.24 5.82 20.90
N PHE A 376 6.11 6.54 20.86
CA PHE A 376 5.88 7.71 21.69
C PHE A 376 4.39 7.93 21.94
N ASP A 377 4.01 8.11 23.20
CA ASP A 377 2.66 8.51 23.60
C ASP A 377 2.54 10.02 23.73
N ARG A 378 1.78 10.63 22.82
CA ARG A 378 1.48 12.05 22.83
C ARG A 378 0.18 12.32 23.57
N LYS A 379 0.25 13.12 24.64
CA LYS A 379 -0.92 13.64 25.36
C LYS A 379 -1.27 15.05 24.88
N TYR A 380 -2.54 15.28 24.59
CA TYR A 380 -3.07 16.60 24.21
C TYR A 380 -3.64 17.32 25.43
N PRO A 381 -3.65 18.67 25.45
CA PRO A 381 -4.21 19.45 26.56
C PRO A 381 -5.70 19.17 26.85
N ASP A 382 -6.44 18.73 25.84
CA ASP A 382 -7.87 18.39 25.93
C ASP A 382 -8.13 16.95 26.43
N GLY A 383 -7.08 16.23 26.83
CA GLY A 383 -7.18 14.87 27.39
C GLY A 383 -7.09 13.75 26.34
N ARG A 384 -7.06 14.06 25.03
CA ARG A 384 -6.79 13.03 24.01
C ARG A 384 -5.38 12.48 24.17
N SER A 385 -5.22 11.19 23.88
CA SER A 385 -3.91 10.52 23.82
C SER A 385 -3.75 9.86 22.46
N LEU A 386 -2.55 9.95 21.90
CA LEU A 386 -2.20 9.39 20.61
C LEU A 386 -0.88 8.61 20.75
N HIS A 387 -0.93 7.31 20.50
CA HIS A 387 0.24 6.46 20.39
C HIS A 387 0.79 6.51 18.96
N LEU A 388 2.07 6.90 18.83
CA LEU A 388 2.79 6.96 17.56
C LEU A 388 3.89 5.89 17.58
N GLU A 389 3.94 5.06 16.55
CA GLU A 389 4.97 4.03 16.41
C GLU A 389 5.54 4.03 14.99
N VAL A 390 6.87 3.96 14.87
CA VAL A 390 7.56 3.71 13.60
C VAL A 390 8.21 2.35 13.68
N LEU A 391 7.90 1.46 12.73
CA LEU A 391 8.52 0.14 12.68
C LEU A 391 9.97 0.23 12.22
N ALA A 392 10.79 -0.65 12.78
CA ALA A 392 12.13 -0.89 12.27
C ALA A 392 12.06 -1.57 10.88
N ASN A 393 12.98 -1.25 10.00
CA ASN A 393 12.99 -1.78 8.63
C ASN A 393 14.40 -1.94 8.08
N PRO A 394 14.64 -2.92 7.20
CA PRO A 394 15.90 -3.05 6.50
C PRO A 394 16.01 -2.02 5.36
N SER A 395 17.16 -2.02 4.68
CA SER A 395 17.36 -1.23 3.45
C SER A 395 16.52 -1.69 2.26
N HIS A 396 15.87 -2.86 2.34
CA HIS A 396 15.03 -3.39 1.27
C HIS A 396 13.73 -2.57 1.24
N LEU A 397 13.68 -1.61 0.31
CA LEU A 397 12.59 -0.64 0.22
C LEU A 397 11.24 -1.34 0.10
N GLU A 398 10.20 -0.72 0.66
CA GLU A 398 8.82 -1.21 0.66
C GLU A 398 8.55 -2.52 1.44
N ALA A 399 9.58 -3.26 1.85
CA ALA A 399 9.42 -4.54 2.55
C ALA A 399 8.76 -4.42 3.94
N VAL A 400 8.80 -3.23 4.56
CA VAL A 400 8.16 -2.95 5.86
C VAL A 400 6.65 -2.70 5.74
N ASN A 401 6.16 -2.34 4.54
CA ASN A 401 4.77 -1.92 4.34
C ASN A 401 3.75 -2.96 4.82
N PRO A 402 3.83 -4.25 4.45
CA PRO A 402 2.90 -5.24 4.95
C PRO A 402 3.00 -5.45 6.47
N LEU A 403 4.18 -5.30 7.09
CA LEU A 403 4.33 -5.40 8.55
C LEU A 403 3.55 -4.30 9.27
N VAL A 404 3.56 -3.07 8.74
CA VAL A 404 2.78 -1.95 9.28
C VAL A 404 1.29 -2.26 9.22
N LEU A 405 0.81 -2.79 8.10
CA LEU A 405 -0.59 -3.17 7.96
C LEU A 405 -0.96 -4.32 8.91
N GLY A 406 -0.10 -5.33 9.02
CA GLY A 406 -0.28 -6.45 9.94
C GLY A 406 -0.37 -6.02 11.39
N LYS A 407 0.55 -5.16 11.84
CA LYS A 407 0.54 -4.62 13.20
C LYS A 407 -0.69 -3.73 13.45
N SER A 408 -1.08 -2.93 12.46
CA SER A 408 -2.29 -2.10 12.54
C SER A 408 -3.55 -2.96 12.66
N ARG A 409 -3.65 -4.04 11.87
CA ARG A 409 -4.76 -4.99 11.95
C ARG A 409 -4.82 -5.69 13.30
N ALA A 410 -3.68 -6.06 13.87
CA ALA A 410 -3.63 -6.65 15.20
C ALA A 410 -4.15 -5.67 16.27
N LYS A 411 -3.70 -4.41 16.24
CA LYS A 411 -4.23 -3.35 17.13
C LYS A 411 -5.75 -3.21 16.98
N MET A 412 -6.24 -3.14 15.74
CA MET A 412 -7.68 -3.08 15.47
C MET A 412 -8.45 -4.25 16.09
N PHE A 413 -7.91 -5.47 15.94
CA PHE A 413 -8.51 -6.67 16.49
C PHE A 413 -8.59 -6.64 18.02
N PHE A 414 -7.48 -6.35 18.71
CA PHE A 414 -7.43 -6.36 20.17
C PHE A 414 -8.15 -5.18 20.83
N GLU A 415 -8.32 -4.07 20.11
CA GLU A 415 -9.06 -2.90 20.61
C GLU A 415 -10.54 -2.90 20.23
N GLY A 416 -11.01 -3.89 19.45
CA GLY A 416 -12.39 -3.94 18.96
C GLY A 416 -12.71 -2.85 17.90
N ASP A 417 -11.69 -2.35 17.21
CA ASP A 417 -11.80 -1.30 16.18
C ASP A 417 -12.02 -1.93 14.78
N ALA A 418 -13.19 -2.54 14.58
CA ALA A 418 -13.49 -3.31 13.37
C ALA A 418 -13.42 -2.48 12.07
N GLU A 419 -13.75 -1.18 12.15
CA GLU A 419 -13.76 -0.25 11.00
C GLU A 419 -12.44 0.52 10.82
N GLY A 420 -11.49 0.39 11.76
CA GLY A 420 -10.21 1.10 11.71
C GLY A 420 -10.33 2.60 12.01
N VAL A 421 -11.31 3.00 12.82
CA VAL A 421 -11.53 4.39 13.24
C VAL A 421 -10.38 4.87 14.14
N HIS A 422 -9.91 4.03 15.06
CA HIS A 422 -8.95 4.38 16.09
C HIS A 422 -7.50 4.10 15.69
N THR A 423 -7.26 3.16 14.78
CA THR A 423 -5.91 2.84 14.30
C THR A 423 -5.71 3.27 12.85
N MET A 424 -4.67 4.06 12.57
CA MET A 424 -4.35 4.55 11.22
C MET A 424 -2.92 4.17 10.80
N PRO A 425 -2.75 3.34 9.75
CA PRO A 425 -1.44 3.14 9.14
C PRO A 425 -1.03 4.31 8.25
N ILE A 426 0.25 4.67 8.28
CA ILE A 426 0.89 5.61 7.36
C ILE A 426 2.10 4.94 6.71
N LEU A 427 2.19 5.02 5.39
CA LEU A 427 3.33 4.50 4.64
C LEU A 427 4.02 5.63 3.87
N ILE A 428 5.33 5.77 4.06
CA ILE A 428 6.14 6.79 3.38
C ILE A 428 7.11 6.12 2.41
N HIS A 429 6.98 6.48 1.14
CA HIS A 429 7.65 5.85 0.02
C HIS A 429 8.64 6.80 -0.67
N GLY A 430 9.61 6.23 -1.38
CA GLY A 430 10.35 6.96 -2.42
C GLY A 430 9.68 6.78 -3.79
N ASP A 431 9.76 7.77 -4.67
CA ASP A 431 9.11 7.76 -5.99
C ASP A 431 9.51 6.56 -6.87
N ALA A 432 10.81 6.24 -6.94
CA ALA A 432 11.27 5.09 -7.71
C ALA A 432 10.86 3.74 -7.09
N ALA A 433 10.79 3.68 -5.75
CA ALA A 433 10.52 2.43 -5.04
C ALA A 433 9.03 2.06 -5.07
N VAL A 434 8.14 3.05 -4.85
CA VAL A 434 6.69 2.84 -4.91
C VAL A 434 6.23 2.37 -6.29
N ALA A 435 6.88 2.85 -7.35
CA ALA A 435 6.58 2.45 -8.72
C ALA A 435 7.23 1.11 -9.15
N GLY A 436 8.36 0.74 -8.52
CA GLY A 436 9.20 -0.38 -8.98
C GLY A 436 9.10 -1.67 -8.18
N GLN A 437 8.68 -1.63 -6.91
CA GLN A 437 8.66 -2.82 -6.04
C GLN A 437 7.31 -3.53 -6.07
N GLY A 438 7.28 -4.80 -6.47
CA GLY A 438 6.05 -5.61 -6.59
C GLY A 438 5.28 -5.78 -5.27
N ILE A 439 5.98 -5.74 -4.12
CA ILE A 439 5.34 -5.79 -2.80
C ILE A 439 4.40 -4.60 -2.55
N VAL A 440 4.55 -3.50 -3.30
CA VAL A 440 3.64 -2.36 -3.24
C VAL A 440 2.25 -2.78 -3.71
N TYR A 441 2.17 -3.46 -4.86
CA TYR A 441 0.91 -4.02 -5.35
C TYR A 441 0.35 -5.09 -4.40
N GLU A 442 1.21 -5.96 -3.85
CA GLU A 442 0.76 -7.02 -2.93
C GLU A 442 0.08 -6.46 -1.68
N HIS A 443 0.68 -5.50 -0.98
CA HIS A 443 0.06 -4.96 0.24
C HIS A 443 -1.13 -4.06 -0.05
N MET A 444 -1.16 -3.36 -1.19
CA MET A 444 -2.31 -2.55 -1.58
C MET A 444 -3.56 -3.40 -1.84
N GLN A 445 -3.42 -4.64 -2.30
CA GLN A 445 -4.57 -5.56 -2.46
C GLN A 445 -5.32 -5.82 -1.14
N PHE A 446 -4.70 -5.59 0.01
CA PHE A 446 -5.30 -5.86 1.31
C PHE A 446 -6.43 -4.89 1.67
N CYS A 447 -6.51 -3.72 1.03
CA CYS A 447 -7.45 -2.64 1.37
C CYS A 447 -8.93 -3.06 1.42
N HIS A 448 -9.34 -4.09 0.68
CA HIS A 448 -10.71 -4.60 0.66
C HIS A 448 -10.85 -6.06 1.11
N LEU A 449 -9.78 -6.69 1.60
CA LEU A 449 -9.84 -8.07 2.08
C LEU A 449 -10.25 -8.06 3.57
N PRO A 450 -11.38 -8.69 3.97
CA PRO A 450 -11.95 -8.51 5.31
C PRO A 450 -11.00 -8.76 6.49
N GLU A 451 -10.07 -9.70 6.32
CA GLU A 451 -9.13 -10.12 7.37
C GLU A 451 -7.74 -9.47 7.28
N TYR A 452 -7.54 -8.58 6.30
CA TYR A 452 -6.31 -7.82 6.09
C TYR A 452 -6.51 -6.29 6.04
N GLN A 453 -7.73 -5.82 5.76
CA GLN A 453 -8.04 -4.39 5.66
C GLN A 453 -7.81 -3.66 7.00
N THR A 454 -7.35 -2.40 6.89
CA THR A 454 -6.93 -1.55 8.01
C THR A 454 -7.71 -0.22 8.11
N GLY A 455 -8.90 -0.16 7.50
CA GLY A 455 -9.71 1.05 7.48
C GLY A 455 -9.10 2.20 6.66
N GLY A 456 -8.31 1.88 5.64
CA GLY A 456 -7.63 2.84 4.77
C GLY A 456 -6.26 3.29 5.29
N THR A 457 -5.29 3.31 4.39
CA THR A 457 -3.89 3.72 4.62
C THR A 457 -3.60 5.07 3.97
N VAL A 458 -2.89 5.94 4.68
CA VAL A 458 -2.37 7.18 4.06
C VAL A 458 -0.98 6.93 3.51
N HIS A 459 -0.83 7.03 2.20
CA HIS A 459 0.43 6.86 1.48
C HIS A 459 1.04 8.22 1.16
N ILE A 460 2.29 8.44 1.57
CA ILE A 460 3.05 9.66 1.29
C ILE A 460 4.22 9.28 0.38
N VAL A 461 4.23 9.75 -0.85
CA VAL A 461 5.37 9.60 -1.76
C VAL A 461 6.27 10.82 -1.60
N CYS A 462 7.47 10.63 -1.05
CA CYS A 462 8.51 11.65 -1.01
C CYS A 462 9.19 11.74 -2.39
N ASN A 463 8.48 12.32 -3.35
CA ASN A 463 8.84 12.34 -4.75
C ASN A 463 9.86 13.43 -5.04
N ASN A 464 11.13 13.06 -4.92
CA ASN A 464 12.25 13.95 -5.17
C ASN A 464 12.75 13.85 -6.62
N GLN A 465 11.98 13.18 -7.48
CA GLN A 465 12.20 13.05 -8.92
C GLN A 465 13.51 12.31 -9.30
N VAL A 466 14.10 11.53 -8.40
CA VAL A 466 15.32 10.76 -8.71
C VAL A 466 15.53 9.56 -7.78
N GLY A 467 15.57 8.36 -8.38
CA GLY A 467 15.92 7.10 -7.71
C GLY A 467 17.42 6.82 -7.79
N PHE A 468 18.18 7.17 -6.75
CA PHE A 468 19.66 7.14 -6.77
C PHE A 468 20.23 8.02 -7.90
N THR A 469 20.47 7.46 -9.09
CA THR A 469 20.93 8.14 -10.31
C THR A 469 19.89 8.10 -11.44
N ALA A 470 18.87 7.25 -11.34
CA ALA A 470 17.85 7.06 -12.36
C ALA A 470 16.77 8.14 -12.22
N ASP A 471 16.47 8.81 -13.33
CA ASP A 471 15.39 9.79 -13.40
C ASP A 471 14.00 9.11 -13.56
N PRO A 472 12.89 9.85 -13.53
CA PRO A 472 11.53 9.32 -13.68
C PRO A 472 11.32 8.46 -14.93
N THR A 473 11.92 8.85 -16.07
CA THR A 473 11.75 8.15 -17.35
C THR A 473 12.43 6.79 -17.38
N GLN A 474 13.37 6.56 -16.46
CA GLN A 474 14.10 5.32 -16.30
C GLN A 474 13.56 4.44 -15.15
N SER A 475 12.72 5.00 -14.28
CA SER A 475 12.22 4.30 -13.08
C SER A 475 10.81 3.73 -13.22
N ARG A 476 9.99 4.27 -14.14
CA ARG A 476 8.59 3.86 -14.31
C ARG A 476 8.09 4.05 -15.74
N SER A 477 6.96 3.41 -16.04
CA SER A 477 6.30 3.46 -17.37
C SER A 477 5.00 4.29 -17.37
N THR A 478 4.73 5.01 -16.29
CA THR A 478 3.55 5.86 -16.11
C THR A 478 3.98 7.28 -15.74
N ARG A 479 3.05 8.25 -15.78
CA ARG A 479 3.37 9.67 -15.53
C ARG A 479 3.80 9.88 -14.08
N TYR A 480 2.99 9.41 -13.13
CA TYR A 480 3.20 9.63 -11.70
C TYR A 480 3.70 8.37 -11.02
N ALA A 481 4.53 8.54 -9.99
CA ALA A 481 4.98 7.43 -9.15
C ALA A 481 3.81 6.79 -8.38
N SER A 482 2.80 7.57 -8.07
CA SER A 482 1.58 7.19 -7.36
C SER A 482 0.51 6.52 -8.22
N ASP A 483 0.74 6.30 -9.52
CA ASP A 483 -0.25 5.68 -10.43
C ASP A 483 -0.71 4.29 -9.99
N ILE A 484 0.08 3.59 -9.17
CA ILE A 484 -0.31 2.31 -8.54
C ILE A 484 -1.61 2.44 -7.74
N GLY A 485 -1.86 3.59 -7.10
CA GLY A 485 -3.06 3.86 -6.32
C GLY A 485 -4.35 3.79 -7.14
N LYS A 486 -4.29 4.08 -8.44
CA LYS A 486 -5.44 3.99 -9.35
C LYS A 486 -5.96 2.57 -9.52
N SER A 487 -5.08 1.57 -9.39
CA SER A 487 -5.45 0.15 -9.46
C SER A 487 -6.45 -0.25 -8.37
N PHE A 488 -6.47 0.50 -7.27
CA PHE A 488 -7.33 0.27 -6.10
C PHE A 488 -8.29 1.43 -5.84
N SER A 489 -8.52 2.30 -6.84
CA SER A 489 -9.41 3.46 -6.73
C SER A 489 -9.08 4.41 -5.56
N ALA A 490 -7.80 4.52 -5.18
CA ALA A 490 -7.35 5.52 -4.22
C ALA A 490 -7.23 6.90 -4.92
N PRO A 491 -7.73 8.00 -4.33
CA PRO A 491 -7.44 9.33 -4.83
C PRO A 491 -5.95 9.65 -4.65
N VAL A 492 -5.43 10.45 -5.58
CA VAL A 492 -4.05 10.94 -5.54
C VAL A 492 -4.05 12.46 -5.52
N PHE A 493 -3.36 13.02 -4.54
CA PHE A 493 -3.15 14.45 -4.41
C PHE A 493 -1.67 14.78 -4.63
N HIS A 494 -1.36 15.33 -5.79
CA HIS A 494 -0.02 15.81 -6.12
C HIS A 494 0.15 17.21 -5.58
N VAL A 495 1.24 17.49 -4.87
CA VAL A 495 1.47 18.80 -4.28
C VAL A 495 2.92 19.22 -4.40
N ASN A 496 3.12 20.49 -4.78
CA ASN A 496 4.44 21.09 -4.89
C ASN A 496 5.06 21.28 -3.49
N ALA A 497 6.24 20.70 -3.27
CA ALA A 497 6.89 20.69 -1.97
C ALA A 497 7.38 22.08 -1.50
N ASP A 498 7.48 23.08 -2.36
CA ASP A 498 7.85 24.46 -1.97
C ASP A 498 6.68 25.29 -1.43
N HIS A 499 5.50 24.69 -1.31
CA HIS A 499 4.25 25.38 -0.96
C HIS A 499 3.67 24.82 0.35
N PRO A 500 4.18 25.25 1.53
CA PRO A 500 3.88 24.62 2.81
C PRO A 500 2.40 24.67 3.21
N GLU A 501 1.66 25.71 2.83
CA GLU A 501 0.23 25.83 3.12
C GLU A 501 -0.60 24.82 2.31
N GLU A 502 -0.27 24.67 1.03
CA GLU A 502 -0.88 23.73 0.11
C GLU A 502 -0.57 22.29 0.51
N VAL A 503 0.68 21.99 0.88
CA VAL A 503 1.09 20.70 1.45
C VAL A 503 0.29 20.41 2.72
N THR A 504 0.22 21.35 3.67
CA THR A 504 -0.55 21.20 4.91
C THR A 504 -2.03 20.89 4.60
N ARG A 505 -2.63 21.60 3.65
CA ARG A 505 -4.04 21.42 3.27
C ARG A 505 -4.29 20.04 2.67
N VAL A 506 -3.43 19.55 1.79
CA VAL A 506 -3.56 18.22 1.18
C VAL A 506 -3.49 17.12 2.23
N PHE A 507 -2.57 17.25 3.20
CA PHE A 507 -2.43 16.31 4.30
C PHE A 507 -3.66 16.29 5.23
N GLU A 508 -4.28 17.44 5.50
CA GLU A 508 -5.54 17.52 6.24
C GLU A 508 -6.72 16.92 5.47
N ILE A 509 -6.79 17.15 4.15
CA ILE A 509 -7.81 16.54 3.28
C ILE A 509 -7.64 15.01 3.26
N ALA A 510 -6.42 14.50 3.16
CA ALA A 510 -6.14 13.07 3.18
C ALA A 510 -6.59 12.41 4.51
N ALA A 511 -6.29 13.03 5.65
CA ALA A 511 -6.79 12.58 6.96
C ALA A 511 -8.32 12.52 6.98
N ALA A 512 -8.98 13.59 6.50
CA ALA A 512 -10.43 13.65 6.46
C ALA A 512 -11.06 12.65 5.48
N TYR A 513 -10.40 12.37 4.34
CA TYR A 513 -10.86 11.40 3.36
C TYR A 513 -10.80 9.99 3.94
N ARG A 514 -9.65 9.61 4.51
CA ARG A 514 -9.44 8.32 5.16
C ARG A 514 -10.45 8.11 6.29
N ALA A 515 -10.63 9.10 7.16
CA ALA A 515 -11.59 9.03 8.27
C ALA A 515 -13.05 8.91 7.81
N LYS A 516 -13.41 9.48 6.64
CA LYS A 516 -14.79 9.41 6.12
C LYS A 516 -15.07 8.09 5.40
N TRP A 517 -14.11 7.61 4.62
CA TRP A 517 -14.32 6.55 3.64
C TRP A 517 -13.62 5.24 3.97
N HIS A 518 -12.79 5.20 5.01
CA HIS A 518 -12.02 4.03 5.41
C HIS A 518 -11.25 3.42 4.24
N SER A 519 -10.74 4.27 3.36
CA SER A 519 -10.12 3.92 2.07
C SER A 519 -8.73 4.55 1.96
N ASP A 520 -7.85 3.88 1.23
CA ASP A 520 -6.49 4.37 0.97
C ASP A 520 -6.51 5.73 0.24
N VAL A 521 -5.50 6.56 0.49
CA VAL A 521 -5.30 7.86 -0.16
C VAL A 521 -3.81 8.12 -0.36
N PHE A 522 -3.44 8.64 -1.53
CA PHE A 522 -2.08 9.00 -1.87
C PHE A 522 -1.85 10.51 -1.82
N ILE A 523 -0.72 10.89 -1.23
CA ILE A 523 -0.14 12.23 -1.32
C ILE A 523 1.18 12.09 -2.05
N ASP A 524 1.28 12.68 -3.25
CA ASP A 524 2.51 12.75 -4.03
C ASP A 524 3.17 14.10 -3.79
N LEU A 525 4.11 14.14 -2.84
CA LEU A 525 4.86 15.34 -2.46
C LEU A 525 6.02 15.53 -3.44
N ILE A 526 5.81 16.37 -4.45
CA ILE A 526 6.76 16.58 -5.55
C ILE A 526 7.74 17.68 -5.13
N GLY A 527 8.95 17.25 -4.80
CA GLY A 527 10.07 18.07 -4.38
C GLY A 527 11.33 17.77 -5.17
N TYR A 528 12.48 17.92 -4.52
CA TYR A 528 13.78 17.58 -5.09
C TYR A 528 14.72 17.01 -4.02
N ARG A 529 15.93 16.60 -4.41
CA ARG A 529 16.98 16.19 -3.47
C ARG A 529 18.16 17.16 -3.54
N ARG A 530 18.34 17.96 -2.48
CA ARG A 530 19.39 18.98 -2.41
C ARG A 530 20.79 18.42 -2.66
N HIS A 531 21.08 17.24 -2.11
CA HIS A 531 22.38 16.57 -2.17
C HIS A 531 22.35 15.33 -3.08
N GLY A 532 23.48 14.61 -3.18
CA GLY A 532 23.52 13.29 -3.83
C GLY A 532 22.60 12.27 -3.13
N HIS A 533 22.60 10.99 -3.57
CA HIS A 533 21.74 9.98 -2.94
C HIS A 533 22.04 9.81 -1.44
N ASN A 534 23.32 9.95 -1.11
CA ASN A 534 23.79 10.28 0.22
C ASN A 534 24.68 11.52 0.11
N GLU A 535 25.03 12.13 1.24
CA GLU A 535 25.60 13.48 1.22
C GLU A 535 27.05 13.57 0.77
N ILE A 536 27.72 12.42 0.58
CA ILE A 536 29.07 12.32 0.00
C ILE A 536 29.06 11.92 -1.48
N ASP A 537 27.89 11.63 -2.04
CA ASP A 537 27.72 11.24 -3.45
C ASP A 537 27.69 12.46 -4.38
N GLN A 538 28.21 12.33 -5.60
CA GLN A 538 28.32 13.42 -6.57
C GLN A 538 27.26 13.30 -7.68
N PRO A 539 26.10 13.98 -7.54
CA PRO A 539 24.97 13.81 -8.46
C PRO A 539 25.19 14.42 -9.84
N PHE A 540 26.10 15.39 -9.99
CA PHE A 540 26.39 16.03 -11.28
C PHE A 540 26.89 15.04 -12.35
N PHE A 541 27.37 13.86 -11.95
CA PHE A 541 27.83 12.84 -12.89
C PHE A 541 26.69 12.26 -13.74
N THR A 542 25.46 12.25 -13.24
CA THR A 542 24.32 11.65 -13.93
C THR A 542 23.17 12.63 -14.15
N GLN A 543 22.98 13.61 -13.25
CA GLN A 543 21.87 14.57 -13.31
C GLN A 543 22.33 16.04 -13.35
N PRO A 544 23.20 16.44 -14.30
CA PRO A 544 23.83 17.76 -14.28
C PRO A 544 22.86 18.93 -14.51
N LEU A 545 21.76 18.75 -15.24
CA LEU A 545 20.78 19.83 -15.48
C LEU A 545 19.91 20.07 -14.25
N MET A 546 19.35 19.01 -13.67
CA MET A 546 18.58 19.07 -12.43
C MET A 546 19.37 19.75 -11.31
N TYR A 547 20.63 19.33 -11.09
CA TYR A 547 21.43 19.88 -10.00
C TYR A 547 21.97 21.30 -10.25
N LYS A 548 21.99 21.77 -11.51
CA LYS A 548 22.24 23.20 -11.80
C LYS A 548 21.09 24.09 -11.34
N GLU A 549 19.85 23.63 -11.49
CA GLU A 549 18.69 24.38 -11.02
C GLU A 549 18.55 24.28 -9.50
N ILE A 550 18.71 23.08 -8.91
CA ILE A 550 18.75 22.91 -7.46
C ILE A 550 19.79 23.83 -6.81
N ALA A 551 20.99 23.98 -7.39
CA ALA A 551 22.03 24.83 -6.81
C ALA A 551 21.63 26.32 -6.68
N LYS A 552 20.70 26.81 -7.51
CA LYS A 552 20.19 28.19 -7.46
C LYS A 552 18.90 28.31 -6.64
N HIS A 553 18.27 27.19 -6.34
CA HIS A 553 16.91 27.13 -5.83
C HIS A 553 16.86 27.38 -4.31
N PRO A 554 16.19 28.42 -3.82
CA PRO A 554 16.06 28.69 -2.38
C PRO A 554 15.27 27.58 -1.66
N THR A 555 15.52 27.38 -0.37
CA THR A 555 14.77 26.37 0.40
C THR A 555 13.32 26.79 0.61
N ALA A 556 12.43 25.83 0.82
CA ALA A 556 11.01 26.10 1.09
C ALA A 556 10.83 27.03 2.32
N LEU A 557 11.69 26.91 3.33
CA LEU A 557 11.69 27.81 4.50
C LEU A 557 11.95 29.26 4.08
N THR A 558 13.00 29.51 3.29
CA THR A 558 13.33 30.86 2.81
C THR A 558 12.19 31.44 1.97
N GLN A 559 11.70 30.67 1.00
CA GLN A 559 10.59 31.11 0.14
C GLN A 559 9.34 31.45 0.96
N TYR A 560 9.00 30.63 1.95
CA TYR A 560 7.82 30.84 2.76
C TYR A 560 7.96 32.02 3.72
N ALA A 561 9.12 32.17 4.38
CA ALA A 561 9.42 33.31 5.23
C ALA A 561 9.31 34.64 4.46
N ASP A 562 9.95 34.72 3.29
CA ASP A 562 9.91 35.91 2.43
C ASP A 562 8.48 36.24 1.99
N ARG A 563 7.69 35.22 1.67
CA ARG A 563 6.26 35.37 1.34
C ARG A 563 5.48 35.97 2.50
N LEU A 564 5.62 35.42 3.70
CA LEU A 564 4.88 35.87 4.90
C LEU A 564 5.24 37.31 5.30
N VAL A 565 6.50 37.71 5.12
CA VAL A 565 6.95 39.09 5.35
C VAL A 565 6.38 40.03 4.29
N LYS A 566 6.45 39.65 3.01
CA LYS A 566 5.98 40.47 1.88
C LYS A 566 4.47 40.74 1.95
N GLU A 567 3.67 39.77 2.38
CA GLU A 567 2.22 39.94 2.56
C GLU A 567 1.83 40.61 3.89
N GLY A 568 2.78 40.86 4.80
CA GLY A 568 2.55 41.51 6.09
C GLY A 568 1.96 40.59 7.18
N THR A 569 1.92 39.27 6.96
CA THR A 569 1.44 38.31 7.96
C THR A 569 2.39 38.24 9.15
N LEU A 570 3.70 38.20 8.90
CA LEU A 570 4.76 38.22 9.93
C LEU A 570 5.78 39.32 9.63
N THR A 571 6.51 39.73 10.64
CA THR A 571 7.67 40.64 10.51
C THR A 571 8.97 39.85 10.36
N GLU A 572 10.01 40.47 9.78
CA GLU A 572 11.35 39.87 9.71
C GLU A 572 11.89 39.48 11.10
N ALA A 573 11.55 40.28 12.13
CA ALA A 573 11.93 40.01 13.51
C ALA A 573 11.29 38.72 14.05
N GLU A 574 9.99 38.49 13.81
CA GLU A 574 9.29 37.26 14.24
C GLU A 574 9.87 36.00 13.57
N VAL A 575 10.20 36.10 12.27
CA VAL A 575 10.83 34.98 11.53
C VAL A 575 12.21 34.67 12.12
N LYS A 576 13.03 35.70 12.35
CA LYS A 576 14.37 35.56 12.90
C LYS A 576 14.35 34.97 14.31
N GLU A 577 13.46 35.46 15.17
CA GLU A 577 13.28 34.95 16.53
C GLU A 577 12.93 33.46 16.54
N THR A 578 12.02 33.04 15.66
CA THR A 578 11.66 31.61 15.51
C THR A 578 12.85 30.77 15.10
N HIS A 579 13.68 31.24 14.17
CA HIS A 579 14.89 30.54 13.74
C HIS A 579 15.92 30.42 14.86
N GLU A 580 16.21 31.51 15.58
CA GLU A 580 17.16 31.53 16.69
C GLU A 580 16.73 30.58 17.81
N LEU A 581 15.44 30.58 18.16
CA LEU A 581 14.87 29.66 19.15
C LEU A 581 15.12 28.18 18.79
N VAL A 582 14.86 27.80 17.54
CA VAL A 582 15.02 26.41 17.09
C VAL A 582 16.49 26.00 17.08
N VAL A 583 17.41 26.89 16.68
CA VAL A 583 18.85 26.66 16.75
C VAL A 583 19.30 26.41 18.19
N ASP A 584 18.85 27.25 19.13
CA ASP A 584 19.20 27.13 20.55
C ASP A 584 18.71 25.80 21.16
N ILE A 585 17.51 25.35 20.77
CA ILE A 585 16.98 24.04 21.18
C ILE A 585 17.92 22.91 20.75
N PHE A 586 18.37 22.90 19.49
CA PHE A 586 19.24 21.84 18.98
C PHE A 586 20.68 21.93 19.53
N GLU A 587 21.24 23.13 19.74
CA GLU A 587 22.55 23.27 20.39
C GLU A 587 22.52 22.78 21.84
N LYS A 588 21.45 23.07 22.57
CA LYS A 588 21.25 22.55 23.92
C LYS A 588 21.17 21.02 23.91
N ALA A 589 20.32 20.44 23.07
CA ALA A 589 20.19 18.99 22.94
C ALA A 589 21.51 18.32 22.52
N PHE A 590 22.30 18.94 21.65
CA PHE A 590 23.62 18.42 21.24
C PHE A 590 24.64 18.41 22.39
N THR A 591 24.60 19.42 23.25
CA THR A 591 25.44 19.50 24.46
C THR A 591 25.04 18.42 25.45
N GLU A 592 23.75 18.25 25.69
CA GLU A 592 23.18 17.26 26.62
C GLU A 592 23.33 15.82 26.11
N SER A 593 23.44 15.64 24.79
CA SER A 593 23.61 14.33 24.11
C SER A 593 24.76 13.49 24.64
N VAL A 594 25.83 14.12 25.15
CA VAL A 594 27.03 13.41 25.64
C VAL A 594 26.72 12.54 26.85
N ASN A 595 25.85 13.04 27.73
CA ASN A 595 25.48 12.36 28.98
C ASN A 595 24.07 11.75 28.89
N TYR A 596 23.46 11.76 27.71
CA TYR A 596 22.12 11.24 27.53
C TYR A 596 22.11 9.72 27.73
N LYS A 597 21.28 9.27 28.66
CA LYS A 597 20.96 7.86 28.86
C LYS A 597 19.57 7.62 28.33
N SER A 598 19.47 6.75 27.32
CA SER A 598 18.15 6.29 26.87
C SER A 598 17.48 5.59 28.04
N GLN A 599 16.25 6.00 28.36
CA GLN A 599 15.41 5.18 29.21
C GLN A 599 15.01 3.98 28.35
N GLY A 600 15.47 2.78 28.72
CA GLY A 600 14.99 1.55 28.10
C GLY A 600 13.47 1.48 28.27
N THR A 601 12.76 1.02 27.24
CA THR A 601 11.34 0.71 27.42
C THR A 601 11.20 -0.48 28.37
N GLU A 602 10.08 -0.58 29.07
CA GLU A 602 9.77 -1.74 29.92
C GLU A 602 9.94 -3.07 29.15
N TRP A 603 9.56 -3.07 27.88
CA TRP A 603 9.80 -4.17 26.92
C TRP A 603 11.27 -4.54 26.75
N LEU A 604 12.17 -3.56 26.55
CA LEU A 604 13.61 -3.83 26.41
C LEU A 604 14.19 -4.36 27.71
N ALA A 605 13.75 -3.85 28.87
CA ALA A 605 14.17 -4.38 30.17
C ALA A 605 13.77 -5.85 30.35
N GLN A 606 12.52 -6.20 29.99
CA GLN A 606 12.03 -7.60 30.00
C GLN A 606 12.85 -8.49 29.06
N LEU A 607 13.11 -8.04 27.82
CA LEU A 607 13.92 -8.78 26.85
C LEU A 607 15.31 -9.15 27.40
N TYR A 608 15.97 -8.20 28.07
CA TYR A 608 17.30 -8.44 28.66
C TYR A 608 17.23 -9.37 29.87
N GLU A 609 16.18 -9.29 30.68
CA GLU A 609 15.95 -10.25 31.75
C GLU A 609 15.84 -11.68 31.18
N TYR A 610 15.11 -11.86 30.07
CA TYR A 610 14.98 -13.14 29.39
C TYR A 610 16.30 -13.68 28.82
N ARG A 611 17.13 -12.83 28.22
CA ARG A 611 18.46 -13.25 27.69
C ARG A 611 19.40 -13.70 28.82
N ASN A 612 19.32 -13.03 29.96
CA ASN A 612 20.22 -13.28 31.08
C ASN A 612 19.82 -14.49 31.94
N LYS A 613 18.55 -14.92 31.92
CA LYS A 613 18.06 -16.09 32.66
C LYS A 613 17.87 -17.32 31.77
N VAL A 614 18.08 -18.52 32.33
CA VAL A 614 17.70 -19.77 31.65
C VAL A 614 16.18 -19.90 31.77
N ALA A 615 15.48 -20.02 30.66
CA ALA A 615 14.04 -20.29 30.66
C ALA A 615 13.79 -21.76 31.01
N GLY A 616 12.87 -22.03 31.93
CA GLY A 616 12.51 -23.39 32.32
C GLY A 616 11.80 -24.15 31.20
N THR A 617 11.87 -25.49 31.25
CA THR A 617 11.00 -26.34 30.45
C THR A 617 9.57 -26.21 30.97
N MET A 618 8.66 -25.72 30.13
CA MET A 618 7.25 -25.50 30.49
C MET A 618 6.39 -26.69 30.07
N LEU A 619 5.48 -27.12 30.96
CA LEU A 619 4.52 -28.19 30.68
C LEU A 619 3.54 -27.73 29.61
N THR A 620 3.43 -28.49 28.53
CA THR A 620 2.51 -28.22 27.41
C THR A 620 1.38 -29.25 27.32
N GLY A 621 1.36 -30.23 28.24
CA GLY A 621 0.22 -31.15 28.38
C GLY A 621 -1.03 -30.41 28.87
N VAL A 622 -2.18 -31.05 28.70
CA VAL A 622 -3.49 -30.53 29.11
C VAL A 622 -4.19 -31.55 30.00
N SER A 623 -5.12 -31.12 30.83
CA SER A 623 -5.95 -32.04 31.62
C SER A 623 -6.91 -32.80 30.72
N ASP A 624 -7.34 -33.98 31.18
CA ASP A 624 -8.36 -34.78 30.50
C ASP A 624 -9.66 -33.98 30.32
N GLU A 625 -10.03 -33.17 31.31
CA GLU A 625 -11.20 -32.28 31.27
C GLU A 625 -11.13 -31.27 30.11
N LEU A 626 -9.97 -30.62 29.93
CA LEU A 626 -9.77 -29.65 28.85
C LEU A 626 -9.70 -30.36 27.49
N PHE A 627 -9.08 -31.53 27.43
CA PHE A 627 -9.06 -32.38 26.25
C PHE A 627 -10.49 -32.77 25.82
N GLU A 628 -11.30 -33.27 26.74
CA GLU A 628 -12.69 -33.68 26.48
C GLU A 628 -13.56 -32.48 26.03
N GLN A 629 -13.41 -31.34 26.71
CA GLN A 629 -14.14 -30.11 26.38
C GLN A 629 -13.88 -29.64 24.95
N VAL A 630 -12.62 -29.56 24.55
CA VAL A 630 -12.25 -29.17 23.17
C VAL A 630 -12.67 -30.24 22.17
N SER A 631 -12.45 -31.52 22.50
CA SER A 631 -12.81 -32.66 21.65
C SER A 631 -14.30 -32.69 21.29
N ALA A 632 -15.17 -32.46 22.28
CA ALA A 632 -16.61 -32.39 22.07
C ALA A 632 -17.00 -31.24 21.13
N ALA A 633 -16.32 -30.10 21.22
CA ALA A 633 -16.60 -28.94 20.38
C ALA A 633 -16.18 -29.14 18.92
N LEU A 634 -15.03 -29.78 18.66
CA LEU A 634 -14.47 -29.96 17.31
C LEU A 634 -15.38 -30.74 16.34
N THR A 635 -16.32 -31.52 16.87
CA THR A 635 -17.24 -32.35 16.08
C THR A 635 -18.70 -31.93 16.23
N ARG A 636 -18.98 -30.92 17.07
CA ARG A 636 -20.33 -30.38 17.29
C ARG A 636 -20.73 -29.46 16.14
N LEU A 637 -21.94 -29.68 15.60
CA LEU A 637 -22.54 -28.86 14.55
C LEU A 637 -23.88 -28.29 15.04
N PRO A 638 -24.28 -27.09 14.58
CA PRO A 638 -25.65 -26.61 14.77
C PRO A 638 -26.67 -27.57 14.16
N GLU A 639 -27.82 -27.74 14.79
CA GLU A 639 -28.85 -28.71 14.33
C GLU A 639 -29.33 -28.45 12.90
N SER A 640 -29.39 -27.18 12.47
CA SER A 640 -29.81 -26.76 11.14
C SER A 640 -28.71 -26.86 10.07
N PHE A 641 -27.47 -27.17 10.46
CA PHE A 641 -26.31 -27.07 9.57
C PHE A 641 -26.24 -28.23 8.56
N SER A 642 -26.31 -27.88 7.28
CA SER A 642 -26.31 -28.83 6.17
C SER A 642 -24.88 -29.12 5.70
N LEU A 643 -24.17 -30.02 6.38
CA LEU A 643 -22.80 -30.40 6.03
C LEU A 643 -22.69 -31.27 4.75
N HIS A 644 -21.61 -31.08 3.98
CA HIS A 644 -21.26 -31.93 2.83
C HIS A 644 -21.11 -33.41 3.22
N GLN A 645 -21.55 -34.34 2.35
CA GLN A 645 -21.63 -35.78 2.67
C GLN A 645 -20.28 -36.42 2.98
N GLN A 646 -19.20 -36.02 2.29
CA GLN A 646 -17.86 -36.55 2.60
C GLN A 646 -17.34 -36.01 3.94
N LEU A 647 -17.64 -34.76 4.29
CA LEU A 647 -17.24 -34.15 5.56
C LEU A 647 -17.95 -34.79 6.75
N LYS A 648 -19.19 -35.26 6.58
CA LYS A 648 -19.87 -36.05 7.62
C LYS A 648 -19.08 -37.30 8.01
N ARG A 649 -18.49 -37.99 7.02
CA ARG A 649 -17.65 -39.17 7.27
C ARG A 649 -16.35 -38.79 7.97
N ILE A 650 -15.71 -37.70 7.54
CA ILE A 650 -14.46 -37.19 8.14
C ILE A 650 -14.69 -36.76 9.59
N LEU A 651 -15.73 -35.97 9.87
CA LEU A 651 -16.06 -35.56 11.25
C LEU A 651 -16.47 -36.75 12.12
N LYS A 652 -17.16 -37.74 11.55
CA LYS A 652 -17.52 -38.95 12.29
C LYS A 652 -16.27 -39.75 12.68
N ALA A 653 -15.32 -39.93 11.77
CA ALA A 653 -14.05 -40.57 12.06
C ALA A 653 -13.25 -39.81 13.13
N LYS A 654 -13.22 -38.47 13.03
CA LYS A 654 -12.61 -37.60 14.06
C LYS A 654 -13.30 -37.75 15.42
N GLU A 655 -14.63 -37.84 15.47
CA GLU A 655 -15.38 -38.07 16.70
C GLU A 655 -15.01 -39.41 17.34
N ASP A 656 -14.88 -40.46 16.53
CA ASP A 656 -14.55 -41.80 17.03
C ASP A 656 -13.11 -41.86 17.57
N THR A 657 -12.12 -41.23 16.93
CA THR A 657 -10.73 -41.18 17.43
C THR A 657 -10.59 -40.30 18.67
N LEU A 658 -11.32 -39.19 18.75
CA LEU A 658 -11.33 -38.33 19.94
C LEU A 658 -11.95 -39.04 21.16
N LYS A 659 -12.97 -39.90 20.96
CA LYS A 659 -13.58 -40.69 22.04
C LYS A 659 -12.67 -41.77 22.58
N THR A 660 -11.87 -42.42 21.72
CA THR A 660 -10.94 -43.48 22.16
C THR A 660 -9.62 -42.90 22.66
N GLY A 661 -9.25 -41.70 22.22
CA GLY A 661 -7.91 -41.12 22.46
C GLY A 661 -6.81 -41.79 21.63
N GLU A 662 -7.16 -42.72 20.73
CA GLU A 662 -6.22 -43.49 19.93
C GLU A 662 -6.24 -43.03 18.46
N ASN A 663 -5.08 -43.12 17.78
CA ASN A 663 -4.92 -42.79 16.36
C ASN A 663 -5.36 -41.34 16.00
N ILE A 664 -5.09 -40.38 16.87
CA ILE A 664 -5.29 -38.96 16.60
C ILE A 664 -4.40 -38.53 15.43
N ASP A 665 -5.00 -38.03 14.36
CA ASP A 665 -4.30 -37.55 13.16
C ASP A 665 -3.72 -36.12 13.33
N TRP A 666 -2.96 -35.67 12.33
CA TRP A 666 -2.27 -34.38 12.36
C TRP A 666 -3.22 -33.18 12.48
N GLY A 667 -4.27 -33.14 11.66
CA GLY A 667 -5.26 -32.05 11.67
C GLY A 667 -6.08 -32.01 12.96
N THR A 668 -6.30 -33.15 13.61
CA THR A 668 -6.96 -33.22 14.93
C THR A 668 -6.04 -32.74 16.04
N ALA A 669 -4.76 -33.14 16.03
CA ALA A 669 -3.78 -32.64 17.00
C ALA A 669 -3.57 -31.11 16.88
N GLU A 670 -3.55 -30.58 15.66
CA GLU A 670 -3.52 -29.14 15.39
C GLU A 670 -4.74 -28.43 16.01
N ALA A 671 -5.94 -28.93 15.73
CA ALA A 671 -7.18 -28.37 16.25
C ALA A 671 -7.27 -28.45 17.78
N LEU A 672 -6.75 -29.52 18.40
CA LEU A 672 -6.64 -29.62 19.86
C LEU A 672 -5.67 -28.57 20.42
N ALA A 673 -4.52 -28.35 19.77
CA ALA A 673 -3.56 -27.32 20.20
C ALA A 673 -4.20 -25.93 20.15
N PHE A 674 -4.90 -25.61 19.05
CA PHE A 674 -5.60 -24.34 18.92
C PHE A 674 -6.73 -24.20 19.95
N GLY A 675 -7.59 -25.21 20.09
CA GLY A 675 -8.73 -25.18 21.00
C GLY A 675 -8.32 -25.03 22.46
N THR A 676 -7.28 -25.75 22.89
CA THR A 676 -6.78 -25.66 24.27
C THR A 676 -6.19 -24.27 24.57
N LEU A 677 -5.43 -23.70 23.62
CA LEU A 677 -4.90 -22.33 23.74
C LEU A 677 -6.02 -21.27 23.78
N LEU A 678 -7.10 -21.45 23.02
CA LEU A 678 -8.24 -20.53 23.03
C LEU A 678 -8.91 -20.50 24.42
N ILE A 679 -9.11 -21.66 25.05
CA ILE A 679 -9.66 -21.75 26.41
C ILE A 679 -8.70 -21.15 27.45
N GLU A 680 -7.39 -21.20 27.20
CA GLU A 680 -6.35 -20.57 28.03
C GLU A 680 -6.25 -19.05 27.82
N GLY A 681 -7.10 -18.43 27.00
CA GLY A 681 -7.11 -16.99 26.78
C GLY A 681 -6.22 -16.50 25.64
N VAL A 682 -5.71 -17.41 24.79
CA VAL A 682 -4.76 -17.09 23.72
C VAL A 682 -5.48 -16.97 22.38
N HIS A 683 -5.29 -15.84 21.68
CA HIS A 683 -5.80 -15.68 20.32
C HIS A 683 -5.02 -16.57 19.33
N VAL A 684 -5.71 -17.27 18.43
CA VAL A 684 -5.06 -18.06 17.37
C VAL A 684 -5.38 -17.45 16.01
N ARG A 685 -4.35 -17.16 15.21
CA ARG A 685 -4.47 -16.68 13.85
C ARG A 685 -3.65 -17.56 12.90
N LEU A 686 -4.30 -18.20 11.94
CA LEU A 686 -3.67 -18.95 10.86
C LEU A 686 -4.06 -18.33 9.51
N SER A 687 -3.06 -17.98 8.72
CA SER A 687 -3.22 -17.28 7.45
C SER A 687 -2.37 -17.94 6.37
N GLY A 688 -2.99 -18.28 5.25
CA GLY A 688 -2.31 -18.96 4.15
C GLY A 688 -3.28 -19.34 3.04
N GLN A 689 -2.75 -19.71 1.88
CA GLN A 689 -3.59 -20.05 0.73
C GLN A 689 -4.37 -21.33 1.04
N ASP A 690 -5.70 -21.26 0.94
CA ASP A 690 -6.63 -22.35 1.24
C ASP A 690 -6.59 -22.91 2.68
N SER A 691 -5.96 -22.20 3.63
CA SER A 691 -5.72 -22.71 4.99
C SER A 691 -6.98 -23.07 5.77
N GLN A 692 -8.14 -22.49 5.44
CA GLN A 692 -9.44 -22.84 6.04
C GLN A 692 -9.81 -24.32 5.87
N ARG A 693 -9.62 -24.86 4.66
CA ARG A 693 -9.78 -26.28 4.35
C ARG A 693 -8.49 -27.05 4.62
N GLY A 694 -7.35 -26.40 4.38
CA GLY A 694 -6.04 -27.00 4.21
C GLY A 694 -5.84 -27.46 2.76
N THR A 695 -4.65 -27.22 2.20
CA THR A 695 -4.25 -27.65 0.84
C THR A 695 -4.59 -29.13 0.62
N PHE A 696 -4.19 -29.98 1.58
CA PHE A 696 -4.37 -31.44 1.55
C PHE A 696 -5.73 -31.90 2.10
N SER A 697 -6.70 -30.99 2.27
CA SER A 697 -8.04 -31.31 2.78
C SER A 697 -8.03 -32.05 4.13
N HIS A 698 -7.11 -31.69 5.02
CA HIS A 698 -6.91 -32.34 6.31
C HIS A 698 -7.48 -31.53 7.49
N ARG A 699 -7.61 -30.21 7.34
CA ARG A 699 -7.90 -29.30 8.46
C ARG A 699 -9.39 -29.08 8.68
N HIS A 700 -10.11 -28.66 7.64
CA HIS A 700 -11.54 -28.35 7.69
C HIS A 700 -11.96 -27.50 8.90
N ALA A 701 -11.17 -26.47 9.22
CA ALA A 701 -11.42 -25.61 10.38
C ALA A 701 -12.60 -24.66 10.16
N VAL A 702 -12.90 -24.34 8.90
CA VAL A 702 -14.10 -23.61 8.50
C VAL A 702 -14.99 -24.53 7.70
N LEU A 703 -16.21 -24.73 8.17
CA LEU A 703 -17.24 -25.55 7.54
C LEU A 703 -18.23 -24.65 6.81
N HIS A 704 -18.68 -25.07 5.65
CA HIS A 704 -19.65 -24.32 4.83
C HIS A 704 -20.97 -25.07 4.72
N ASP A 705 -22.06 -24.40 5.11
CA ASP A 705 -23.41 -24.93 4.93
C ASP A 705 -23.71 -25.10 3.43
N GLN A 706 -24.13 -26.28 3.02
CA GLN A 706 -24.36 -26.61 1.61
C GLN A 706 -25.64 -25.98 1.02
N LYS A 707 -26.50 -25.40 1.85
CA LYS A 707 -27.72 -24.71 1.43
C LYS A 707 -27.55 -23.19 1.47
N THR A 708 -26.92 -22.65 2.51
CA THR A 708 -26.82 -21.18 2.71
C THR A 708 -25.46 -20.60 2.36
N GLY A 709 -24.40 -21.42 2.35
CA GLY A 709 -23.01 -20.97 2.19
C GLY A 709 -22.42 -20.35 3.47
N GLU A 710 -23.20 -20.26 4.55
CA GLU A 710 -22.74 -19.73 5.83
C GLU A 710 -21.57 -20.54 6.40
N GLN A 711 -20.63 -19.83 7.02
CA GLN A 711 -19.44 -20.40 7.61
C GLN A 711 -19.68 -20.74 9.08
N PHE A 712 -19.26 -21.93 9.50
CA PHE A 712 -19.22 -22.34 10.90
C PHE A 712 -17.81 -22.77 11.28
N ILE A 713 -17.30 -22.23 12.39
CA ILE A 713 -15.95 -22.51 12.91
C ILE A 713 -16.11 -23.18 14.27
N PRO A 714 -15.92 -24.52 14.38
CA PRO A 714 -16.06 -25.23 15.65
C PRO A 714 -15.18 -24.67 16.78
N LEU A 715 -13.96 -24.22 16.45
CA LEU A 715 -13.00 -23.62 17.38
C LEU A 715 -13.47 -22.29 18.00
N ASN A 716 -14.42 -21.59 17.37
CA ASN A 716 -15.03 -20.37 17.93
C ASN A 716 -16.28 -20.67 18.76
N ASN A 717 -16.61 -21.93 18.97
CA ASN A 717 -17.82 -22.38 19.64
C ASN A 717 -17.49 -23.51 20.63
N ILE A 718 -16.41 -23.39 21.40
CA ILE A 718 -16.00 -24.42 22.37
C ILE A 718 -16.85 -24.29 23.64
N VAL A 719 -16.93 -23.08 24.18
CA VAL A 719 -17.73 -22.71 25.36
C VAL A 719 -18.73 -21.60 25.05
N GLU A 720 -19.76 -21.47 25.87
CA GLU A 720 -20.64 -20.30 25.84
C GLU A 720 -19.86 -19.05 26.24
N ASN A 721 -20.13 -17.92 25.57
CA ASN A 721 -19.48 -16.62 25.81
C ASN A 721 -17.94 -16.66 25.70
N GLN A 722 -17.40 -17.42 24.73
CA GLN A 722 -15.97 -17.48 24.45
C GLN A 722 -15.42 -16.09 24.07
N GLU A 723 -14.47 -15.57 24.87
CA GLU A 723 -13.88 -14.24 24.66
C GLU A 723 -12.77 -14.25 23.58
N THR A 724 -12.09 -15.38 23.41
CA THR A 724 -11.01 -15.55 22.43
C THR A 724 -11.52 -16.04 21.09
N LYS A 725 -10.90 -15.53 20.02
CA LYS A 725 -11.23 -15.91 18.64
C LYS A 725 -10.13 -16.74 18.01
N CYS A 726 -10.51 -17.71 17.21
CA CYS A 726 -9.69 -18.37 16.21
C CYS A 726 -9.98 -17.75 14.83
N SER A 727 -8.97 -17.15 14.22
CA SER A 727 -9.03 -16.54 12.89
C SER A 727 -8.26 -17.41 11.90
N ILE A 728 -8.97 -18.25 11.15
CA ILE A 728 -8.37 -19.10 10.11
C ILE A 728 -8.79 -18.57 8.74
N ILE A 729 -7.79 -18.15 7.97
CA ILE A 729 -7.98 -17.22 6.85
C ILE A 729 -7.35 -17.84 5.61
N SER A 730 -8.13 -17.90 4.54
CA SER A 730 -7.61 -18.17 3.20
C SER A 730 -7.05 -16.86 2.65
N SER A 731 -5.73 -16.76 2.54
CA SER A 731 -5.02 -15.57 2.09
C SER A 731 -5.22 -15.32 0.60
N PRO A 732 -4.97 -14.09 0.10
CA PRO A 732 -4.74 -13.89 -1.33
C PRO A 732 -3.50 -14.67 -1.80
N LEU A 733 -3.35 -14.83 -3.11
CA LEU A 733 -2.19 -15.47 -3.74
C LEU A 733 -0.97 -14.52 -3.70
N SER A 734 -0.40 -14.37 -2.51
CA SER A 734 0.77 -13.54 -2.22
C SER A 734 1.54 -14.17 -1.06
N GLU A 735 2.83 -14.46 -1.25
CA GLU A 735 3.71 -14.91 -0.18
C GLU A 735 4.42 -13.72 0.48
N PHE A 736 4.96 -12.79 -0.32
CA PHE A 736 5.80 -11.69 0.17
C PHE A 736 4.99 -10.72 1.04
N GLY A 737 3.84 -10.26 0.51
CA GLY A 737 2.90 -9.40 1.24
C GLY A 737 2.31 -10.09 2.47
N VAL A 738 1.80 -11.32 2.33
CA VAL A 738 1.09 -12.02 3.43
C VAL A 738 2.05 -12.41 4.55
N LEU A 739 3.23 -12.97 4.27
CA LEU A 739 4.19 -13.31 5.33
C LEU A 739 4.66 -12.06 6.08
N GLY A 740 4.88 -10.95 5.37
CA GLY A 740 5.18 -9.66 5.98
C GLY A 740 4.04 -9.17 6.89
N PHE A 741 2.78 -9.36 6.46
CA PHE A 741 1.61 -9.01 7.25
C PHE A 741 1.52 -9.82 8.54
N GLU A 742 1.64 -11.15 8.46
CA GLU A 742 1.57 -12.01 9.64
C GLU A 742 2.72 -11.76 10.61
N LEU A 743 3.91 -11.41 10.10
CA LEU A 743 5.01 -10.97 10.94
C LEU A 743 4.68 -9.68 11.69
N GLY A 744 4.11 -8.68 11.01
CA GLY A 744 3.62 -7.46 11.66
C GLY A 744 2.57 -7.74 12.74
N TYR A 745 1.60 -8.61 12.45
CA TYR A 745 0.56 -9.01 13.38
C TYR A 745 1.13 -9.65 14.65
N SER A 746 2.14 -10.51 14.49
CA SER A 746 2.80 -11.23 15.60
C SER A 746 3.51 -10.32 16.61
N GLN A 747 3.77 -9.05 16.26
CA GLN A 747 4.50 -8.10 17.12
C GLN A 747 3.61 -7.30 18.07
N GLN A 748 2.29 -7.47 18.01
CA GLN A 748 1.37 -6.63 18.80
C GLN A 748 1.21 -7.10 20.25
N THR A 749 1.13 -8.41 20.49
CA THR A 749 1.04 -9.00 21.82
C THR A 749 1.73 -10.36 21.82
N ASP A 750 2.17 -10.78 23.00
CA ASP A 750 2.71 -12.10 23.29
C ASP A 750 1.62 -13.15 23.53
N ASN A 751 0.39 -12.74 23.87
CA ASN A 751 -0.76 -13.61 24.14
C ASN A 751 -1.52 -14.02 22.86
N GLN A 752 -0.78 -14.44 21.83
CA GLN A 752 -1.33 -14.90 20.56
C GLN A 752 -0.42 -15.93 19.89
N LEU A 753 -1.03 -16.90 19.21
CA LEU A 753 -0.37 -17.82 18.28
C LEU A 753 -0.67 -17.38 16.85
N VAL A 754 0.34 -16.82 16.18
CA VAL A 754 0.23 -16.43 14.76
C VAL A 754 0.98 -17.43 13.90
N LEU A 755 0.32 -17.94 12.87
CA LEU A 755 0.85 -18.91 11.93
C LEU A 755 0.65 -18.42 10.50
N TRP A 756 1.69 -18.57 9.69
CA TRP A 756 1.61 -18.46 8.24
C TRP A 756 1.83 -19.84 7.60
N GLU A 757 0.95 -20.25 6.71
CA GLU A 757 1.04 -21.52 5.99
C GLU A 757 1.28 -21.30 4.50
N ALA A 758 2.40 -21.85 4.00
CA ALA A 758 2.64 -21.94 2.58
C ALA A 758 1.79 -23.07 1.98
N GLN A 759 1.26 -22.90 0.77
CA GLN A 759 0.51 -23.98 0.10
C GLN A 759 1.36 -25.25 -0.07
N PHE A 760 2.60 -25.04 -0.52
CA PHE A 760 3.73 -25.97 -0.42
C PHE A 760 4.93 -25.20 0.12
N GLY A 761 5.78 -25.84 0.93
CA GLY A 761 6.93 -25.17 1.53
C GLY A 761 7.89 -24.57 0.50
N ASP A 762 7.94 -25.14 -0.70
CA ASP A 762 8.74 -24.70 -1.85
C ASP A 762 8.51 -23.22 -2.22
N PHE A 763 7.28 -22.69 -2.04
CA PHE A 763 6.87 -21.33 -2.41
C PHE A 763 7.27 -20.26 -1.39
N SER A 764 7.72 -20.64 -0.20
CA SER A 764 8.22 -19.69 0.81
C SER A 764 9.36 -18.79 0.31
N ASN A 765 10.07 -19.21 -0.74
CA ASN A 765 11.10 -18.42 -1.40
C ASN A 765 10.57 -17.11 -2.02
N GLY A 766 9.28 -17.00 -2.32
CA GLY A 766 8.65 -15.75 -2.75
C GLY A 766 8.73 -14.65 -1.67
N ALA A 767 8.78 -15.04 -0.40
CA ALA A 767 8.89 -14.14 0.74
C ALA A 767 10.31 -14.09 1.36
N GLN A 768 11.35 -14.45 0.59
CA GLN A 768 12.71 -14.58 1.12
C GLN A 768 13.23 -13.30 1.79
N VAL A 769 12.85 -12.11 1.31
CA VAL A 769 13.25 -10.85 1.95
C VAL A 769 12.70 -10.72 3.37
N ILE A 770 11.48 -11.21 3.63
CA ILE A 770 10.90 -11.23 4.98
C ILE A 770 11.66 -12.23 5.87
N VAL A 771 11.96 -13.42 5.32
CA VAL A 771 12.74 -14.45 6.02
C VAL A 771 14.13 -13.93 6.40
N ASP A 772 14.87 -13.39 5.43
CA ASP A 772 16.25 -12.94 5.60
C ASP A 772 16.33 -11.72 6.51
N GLN A 773 15.57 -10.67 6.20
CA GLN A 773 15.84 -9.36 6.78
C GLN A 773 15.08 -9.05 8.05
N PHE A 774 14.01 -9.81 8.29
CA PHE A 774 13.20 -9.70 9.49
C PHE A 774 13.28 -10.98 10.31
N LEU A 775 12.70 -12.11 9.88
CA LEU A 775 12.57 -13.30 10.74
C LEU A 775 13.92 -13.80 11.29
N SER A 776 14.96 -13.84 10.46
CA SER A 776 16.28 -14.36 10.87
C SER A 776 17.10 -13.39 11.72
N ALA A 777 16.78 -12.09 11.70
CA ALA A 777 17.71 -11.06 12.16
C ALA A 777 17.08 -9.94 13.00
N MET A 778 15.76 -9.83 13.07
CA MET A 778 15.04 -8.71 13.73
C MET A 778 15.38 -8.58 15.21
N GLU A 779 15.57 -9.70 15.91
CA GLU A 779 15.88 -9.66 17.34
C GLU A 779 17.31 -9.20 17.61
N ASN A 780 18.26 -9.57 16.76
CA ASN A 780 19.65 -9.12 16.87
C ASN A 780 19.81 -7.67 16.39
N LYS A 781 19.11 -7.28 15.33
CA LYS A 781 19.18 -5.93 14.75
C LYS A 781 18.45 -4.90 15.60
N TRP A 782 17.25 -5.23 16.07
CA TRP A 782 16.30 -4.26 16.62
C TRP A 782 15.69 -4.67 17.96
N HIS A 783 16.13 -5.78 18.55
CA HIS A 783 15.61 -6.26 19.86
C HIS A 783 14.09 -6.52 19.84
N VAL A 784 13.54 -6.91 18.68
CA VAL A 784 12.12 -7.25 18.52
C VAL A 784 11.99 -8.77 18.47
N GLN A 785 11.17 -9.34 19.35
CA GLN A 785 10.82 -10.77 19.31
C GLN A 785 9.59 -11.00 18.43
N SER A 786 9.46 -12.21 17.89
CA SER A 786 8.27 -12.68 17.19
C SER A 786 8.04 -14.15 17.49
N GLY A 787 6.78 -14.52 17.72
CA GLY A 787 6.36 -15.92 17.90
C GLY A 787 5.86 -16.58 16.63
N LEU A 788 6.04 -15.95 15.45
CA LEU A 788 5.44 -16.39 14.18
C LEU A 788 5.86 -17.81 13.83
N VAL A 789 4.88 -18.64 13.50
CA VAL A 789 5.08 -20.01 13.03
C VAL A 789 4.96 -20.06 11.51
N LEU A 790 5.97 -20.62 10.83
CA LEU A 790 5.91 -20.92 9.39
C LEU A 790 5.63 -22.40 9.22
N LEU A 791 4.45 -22.73 8.68
CA LEU A 791 4.08 -24.08 8.29
C LEU A 791 4.45 -24.29 6.82
N LEU A 792 5.47 -25.10 6.58
CA LEU A 792 6.06 -25.32 5.26
C LEU A 792 5.92 -26.79 4.85
N PRO A 793 4.86 -27.17 4.12
CA PRO A 793 4.68 -28.55 3.67
C PRO A 793 5.90 -29.09 2.92
N HIS A 794 6.41 -30.23 3.36
CA HIS A 794 7.69 -30.81 2.95
C HIS A 794 7.56 -32.34 2.81
N GLY A 795 8.19 -32.92 1.79
CA GLY A 795 8.26 -34.37 1.61
C GLY A 795 8.48 -34.81 0.17
N TYR A 796 9.42 -35.74 -0.05
CA TYR A 796 9.76 -36.25 -1.39
C TYR A 796 8.82 -37.38 -1.82
N GLN A 797 7.70 -37.01 -2.45
CA GLN A 797 6.61 -37.92 -2.85
C GLN A 797 6.48 -38.09 -4.38
N GLY A 798 7.48 -37.65 -5.14
CA GLY A 798 7.46 -37.75 -6.61
C GLY A 798 6.60 -36.69 -7.33
N MET A 799 6.21 -35.61 -6.65
CA MET A 799 5.38 -34.53 -7.20
C MET A 799 6.18 -33.44 -7.97
N GLY A 800 7.48 -33.62 -8.15
CA GLY A 800 8.35 -32.68 -8.85
C GLY A 800 9.06 -31.65 -7.95
N PRO A 801 9.94 -30.82 -8.53
CA PRO A 801 10.86 -29.98 -7.77
C PRO A 801 10.22 -28.82 -7.00
N GLU A 802 9.01 -28.40 -7.36
CA GLU A 802 8.26 -27.31 -6.70
C GLU A 802 7.21 -27.79 -5.70
N HIS A 803 7.17 -29.09 -5.40
CA HIS A 803 6.19 -29.69 -4.47
C HIS A 803 6.85 -30.71 -3.53
N SER A 804 8.15 -30.58 -3.26
CA SER A 804 8.92 -31.59 -2.54
C SER A 804 9.67 -31.03 -1.33
N SER A 805 10.21 -29.82 -1.42
CA SER A 805 11.15 -29.32 -0.44
C SER A 805 10.82 -27.89 -0.02
N CYS A 806 10.51 -27.72 1.27
CA CYS A 806 10.58 -26.43 1.95
C CYS A 806 11.98 -25.80 2.04
N ARG A 807 13.01 -26.44 1.45
CA ARG A 807 14.40 -25.97 1.49
C ARG A 807 14.91 -25.82 2.92
N ILE A 808 14.68 -26.83 3.76
CA ILE A 808 15.06 -26.85 5.18
C ILE A 808 16.55 -26.51 5.38
N GLU A 809 17.41 -26.88 4.43
CA GLU A 809 18.83 -26.54 4.43
C GLU A 809 19.10 -25.04 4.47
N ARG A 810 18.24 -24.22 3.87
CA ARG A 810 18.37 -22.75 3.89
C ARG A 810 18.08 -22.18 5.27
N PHE A 811 17.04 -22.68 5.93
CA PHE A 811 16.70 -22.27 7.29
C PHE A 811 17.76 -22.73 8.29
N LEU A 812 18.30 -23.94 8.13
CA LEU A 812 19.40 -24.43 8.97
C LEU A 812 20.70 -23.63 8.77
N LEU A 813 21.04 -23.29 7.52
CA LEU A 813 22.22 -22.46 7.20
C LEU A 813 22.13 -21.06 7.81
N MET A 814 20.92 -20.55 8.00
CA MET A 814 20.65 -19.22 8.54
C MET A 814 20.42 -19.21 10.07
N CYS A 815 20.55 -20.34 10.76
CA CYS A 815 20.63 -20.35 12.22
C CYS A 815 21.93 -19.69 12.68
N ASP A 816 21.87 -18.79 13.66
CA ASP A 816 23.03 -18.04 14.17
C ASP A 816 23.77 -18.75 15.33
N GLU A 817 23.73 -20.09 15.33
CA GLU A 817 24.42 -20.91 16.31
C GLU A 817 25.89 -21.15 15.93
N GLU A 818 26.77 -21.19 16.93
CA GLU A 818 28.19 -21.47 16.70
C GLU A 818 28.40 -22.96 16.38
N GLU A 819 28.74 -23.28 15.13
CA GLU A 819 28.94 -24.66 14.63
C GLU A 819 29.95 -25.47 15.47
N SER A 820 30.92 -24.80 16.09
CA SER A 820 31.99 -25.44 16.87
C SER A 820 31.60 -25.77 18.31
N LYS A 821 30.44 -25.26 18.77
CA LYS A 821 30.03 -25.32 20.18
C LYS A 821 28.85 -26.26 20.36
N VAL A 822 29.10 -27.39 21.02
CA VAL A 822 28.03 -28.31 21.43
C VAL A 822 27.31 -27.72 22.65
N PRO A 823 25.99 -27.48 22.57
CA PRO A 823 25.24 -26.96 23.72
C PRO A 823 25.20 -27.99 24.86
N PRO A 824 25.10 -27.54 26.12
CA PRO A 824 24.91 -28.43 27.25
C PRO A 824 23.72 -29.39 27.05
N ILE A 825 23.91 -30.65 27.42
CA ILE A 825 22.83 -31.64 27.41
C ILE A 825 21.81 -31.34 28.50
N ASP A 826 22.27 -30.79 29.63
CA ASP A 826 21.44 -30.42 30.78
C ASP A 826 20.43 -29.33 30.41
N GLU A 827 19.15 -29.60 30.66
CA GLU A 827 18.04 -28.67 30.45
C GLU A 827 18.18 -27.41 31.32
N ALA A 828 18.77 -27.52 32.51
CA ALA A 828 18.96 -26.40 33.42
C ALA A 828 20.00 -25.37 32.93
N GLU A 829 20.81 -25.73 31.93
CA GLU A 829 21.88 -24.88 31.39
C GLU A 829 21.68 -24.55 29.89
N ARG A 830 20.67 -25.14 29.25
CA ARG A 830 20.47 -25.04 27.79
C ARG A 830 19.76 -23.74 27.39
N LYS A 831 20.53 -22.74 26.97
CA LYS A 831 20.02 -21.49 26.40
C LYS A 831 19.90 -21.47 24.87
N GLN A 832 20.25 -22.55 24.17
CA GLN A 832 20.35 -22.55 22.70
C GLN A 832 19.05 -22.05 22.03
N ILE A 833 17.90 -22.53 22.50
CA ILE A 833 16.58 -22.17 21.97
C ILE A 833 16.14 -20.74 22.30
N GLN A 834 16.73 -20.11 23.32
CA GLN A 834 16.52 -18.71 23.68
C GLN A 834 17.46 -17.79 22.88
N ASN A 835 18.67 -18.26 22.59
CA ASN A 835 19.71 -17.45 21.96
C ASN A 835 19.63 -17.49 20.44
N CYS A 836 19.39 -18.68 19.86
CA CYS A 836 19.24 -18.87 18.42
C CYS A 836 18.12 -17.98 17.87
N ASN A 837 18.34 -17.42 16.69
CA ASN A 837 17.41 -16.51 16.03
C ASN A 837 16.02 -17.14 15.80
N TRP A 838 15.92 -18.45 15.58
CA TRP A 838 14.66 -19.17 15.42
C TRP A 838 14.77 -20.66 15.77
N GLN A 839 13.68 -21.38 15.59
CA GLN A 839 13.60 -22.82 15.82
C GLN A 839 13.25 -23.52 14.51
N VAL A 840 13.96 -24.59 14.16
CA VAL A 840 13.63 -25.44 13.01
C VAL A 840 13.22 -26.83 13.51
N VAL A 841 12.03 -27.28 13.14
CA VAL A 841 11.49 -28.59 13.56
C VAL A 841 10.98 -29.40 12.38
N ASN A 842 11.12 -30.72 12.49
CA ASN A 842 10.55 -31.71 11.58
C ASN A 842 9.86 -32.78 12.44
N CYS A 843 8.60 -32.51 12.81
CA CYS A 843 7.83 -33.38 13.69
C CYS A 843 7.33 -34.61 12.91
N THR A 844 7.41 -35.80 13.52
CA THR A 844 7.00 -37.07 12.90
C THR A 844 5.74 -37.68 13.53
N THR A 845 5.22 -37.07 14.59
CA THR A 845 3.99 -37.51 15.27
C THR A 845 3.05 -36.32 15.51
N PRO A 846 1.72 -36.52 15.44
CA PRO A 846 0.74 -35.49 15.77
C PRO A 846 0.89 -34.93 17.18
N ALA A 847 1.22 -35.78 18.17
CA ALA A 847 1.46 -35.35 19.55
C ALA A 847 2.64 -34.37 19.68
N ASN A 848 3.76 -34.62 18.98
CA ASN A 848 4.88 -33.68 18.97
C ASN A 848 4.49 -32.34 18.36
N TYR A 849 3.67 -32.34 17.31
CA TYR A 849 3.17 -31.11 16.69
C TYR A 849 2.27 -30.31 17.66
N PHE A 850 1.34 -30.97 18.35
CA PHE A 850 0.52 -30.37 19.41
C PHE A 850 1.38 -29.66 20.48
N HIS A 851 2.38 -30.37 21.02
CA HIS A 851 3.26 -29.82 22.05
C HIS A 851 4.11 -28.66 21.54
N VAL A 852 4.63 -28.75 20.31
CA VAL A 852 5.46 -27.69 19.72
C VAL A 852 4.66 -26.40 19.50
N LEU A 853 3.38 -26.49 19.08
CA LEU A 853 2.52 -25.31 18.95
C LEU A 853 2.26 -24.66 20.31
N ARG A 854 1.86 -25.44 21.33
CA ARG A 854 1.63 -24.91 22.68
C ARG A 854 2.89 -24.34 23.32
N ARG A 855 4.05 -24.90 23.01
CA ARG A 855 5.37 -24.43 23.45
C ARG A 855 5.69 -23.02 22.98
N GLN A 856 5.17 -22.57 21.82
CA GLN A 856 5.37 -21.19 21.35
C GLN A 856 4.76 -20.14 22.30
N ILE A 857 3.74 -20.53 23.06
CA ILE A 857 2.99 -19.64 23.94
C ILE A 857 3.41 -19.77 25.39
N HIS A 858 3.56 -21.01 25.87
CA HIS A 858 3.84 -21.29 27.28
C HIS A 858 5.24 -20.89 27.74
N ARG A 859 6.13 -20.54 26.81
CA ARG A 859 7.44 -20.02 27.15
C ARG A 859 7.37 -18.54 27.49
N ASP A 860 8.28 -18.10 28.33
CA ASP A 860 8.37 -16.69 28.73
C ASP A 860 9.02 -15.79 27.65
N PHE A 861 9.34 -16.33 26.47
CA PHE A 861 9.95 -15.59 25.36
C PHE A 861 9.30 -15.99 24.03
N ARG A 862 9.49 -15.18 22.99
CA ARG A 862 8.98 -15.44 21.64
C ARG A 862 10.12 -15.59 20.63
N LYS A 863 10.12 -16.70 19.90
CA LYS A 863 11.05 -16.99 18.79
C LYS A 863 10.27 -17.53 17.59
N PRO A 864 10.65 -17.17 16.35
CA PRO A 864 10.05 -17.76 15.17
C PRO A 864 10.22 -19.29 15.18
N LEU A 865 9.25 -19.98 14.59
CA LEU A 865 9.24 -21.43 14.48
C LEU A 865 9.02 -21.85 13.03
N ILE A 866 10.01 -22.50 12.44
CA ILE A 866 9.98 -23.07 11.11
C ILE A 866 9.62 -24.55 11.23
N VAL A 867 8.47 -24.93 10.67
CA VAL A 867 7.96 -26.31 10.70
C VAL A 867 8.04 -26.89 9.29
N ALA A 868 8.87 -27.91 9.09
CA ALA A 868 8.73 -28.80 7.94
C ALA A 868 7.46 -29.64 8.15
N ALA A 869 6.33 -29.15 7.64
CA ALA A 869 5.02 -29.75 7.86
C ALA A 869 4.81 -30.97 6.92
N PRO A 870 4.07 -32.01 7.34
CA PRO A 870 3.83 -33.19 6.52
C PRO A 870 2.81 -32.91 5.40
N LYS A 871 2.69 -33.87 4.47
CA LYS A 871 1.72 -33.85 3.35
C LYS A 871 0.82 -35.10 3.30
N ASP A 872 1.40 -36.29 3.49
CA ASP A 872 0.68 -37.57 3.57
C ASP A 872 0.18 -37.90 4.97
#